data_AF-A0A3C1II41-F1
#
_entry.id   AF-A0A3C1II41-F1
#
_cell.length_a   1.000
_cell.length_b   1.000
_cell.length_c   1.000
_cell.angle_alpha   90.00
_cell.angle_beta   90.00
_cell.angle_gamma   90.00
#
_symmetry.space_group_name_H-M   'P 1'
#
loop_
_entity.id
_entity.type
_entity.pdbx_description
1 polymer ?
#
loop_
_entity_poly.entity_id
_entity_poly.type
_entity_poly.pdbx_seq_one_letter_code
_entity_poly.pdbx_strand_id
1 'polypeptide(L)'
;EFLMDMDSGKFYFIEVNPRVQVEHTVTEEVTGIDIVQAQIMIAEGKTLAVATGKDRQEDIQLTGHALQTRITTEDPQNNFIPDYGRITAYRAATGMGIRLDGGTAYSGGVITRYYDSLLVKVTASAQTPEKAIARMDRALREFRIRGVSTNIAFVENLLKHPVFLSNEYTTKFIDDTPDLFHFAKRRDRGTKVLTYIADITVNGHPETAGRSMPDHDVSPARVPQLRADPAPGTKTLLDREGPQALADWMAAQPQLLITDTTMRDGHQSLLATRMRSIDMITAAPSYAANLPQLFSVECWGGATFDVAYRFLQECPWQRLRDLRQAMPNLMTQMLLRGSNGVGYTNYPDNVVQSFVAQAAETGIDVFRVFDSLNWVENMRVAMDAVRAADKVCEGSICYTGDLFNPDRSKYDLKYYVKMGQELKQAGAHILGLKDMAGLLKPAQARVLVKALKQEVGLPIHFHTHDTSGGAIATVLAAAEAGVDAVDAAMDAFSGNTSQPTLGTIVEAMRYDTRNTGLDIDAIREISTYWEAVRGQYAAFESGLQAPDSEIYLHEMPGGQFTNLKAQARSLGLDDRWHEVAQTYADVNHMFGDIVKVTPSSKVVGDMALMMVSQGLTRGQVEDPAVDVSFPDSVIDMMQGKLGQPTGGFPPAMINKALKGAAPNLERPGKNLTPIDMEAARQEASAAIDGKEVDDEDLNSYLMYPKVFVDYTERHERYGPVRALPTRTFFYGMTPGQEITTEIDPGKTLEIRLQAIGETNADGQVKVFFELNGQPRVIRVPNRLIASETISRTKAEQGNLLHVGAPMPGVVASVAVTAEQEVKKGDLLLTIEAMKMETGIHAERDCQISAVHVQPGAQIDAKDLLIEFKS
;
A
#
# COMPACT_ATOMS: atom_id res chain seq x y z
N GLU A 1 -8.84 30.69 52.83
CA GLU A 1 -7.68 30.20 52.07
C GLU A 1 -6.40 30.82 52.60
N PHE A 2 -5.27 30.12 52.45
CA PHE A 2 -3.95 30.56 52.90
C PHE A 2 -2.91 30.23 51.81
N LEU A 3 -1.86 31.04 51.70
CA LEU A 3 -0.63 30.70 50.98
C LEU A 3 0.42 30.21 51.98
N MET A 4 1.12 29.14 51.66
CA MET A 4 2.23 28.62 52.47
C MET A 4 3.54 28.76 51.70
N ASP A 5 4.54 29.37 52.34
CA ASP A 5 5.90 29.38 51.83
C ASP A 5 6.58 28.06 52.23
N MET A 6 6.99 27.26 51.25
CA MET A 6 7.51 25.92 51.50
C MET A 6 8.87 25.93 52.22
N ASP A 7 9.71 26.93 51.97
CA ASP A 7 11.05 27.02 52.55
C ASP A 7 10.99 27.38 54.05
N SER A 8 10.14 28.35 54.41
CA SER A 8 10.03 28.80 55.81
C SER A 8 8.92 28.13 56.62
N GLY A 9 7.99 27.42 55.96
CA GLY A 9 6.81 26.81 56.57
C GLY A 9 5.76 27.80 57.08
N LYS A 10 5.90 29.09 56.77
CA LYS A 10 4.95 30.14 57.21
C LYS A 10 3.73 30.16 56.31
N PHE A 11 2.56 30.36 56.90
CA PHE A 11 1.29 30.54 56.18
C PHE A 11 0.76 31.97 56.32
N TYR A 12 0.14 32.45 55.25
CA TYR A 12 -0.39 33.80 55.12
C TYR A 12 -1.84 33.73 54.68
N PHE A 13 -2.74 34.35 55.45
CA PHE A 13 -4.15 34.45 55.07
C PHE A 13 -4.31 35.25 53.78
N ILE A 14 -5.17 34.77 52.88
CA ILE A 14 -5.50 35.48 51.64
C ILE A 14 -6.97 35.90 51.59
N GLU A 15 -7.90 34.97 51.78
CA GLU A 15 -9.33 35.25 51.62
C GLU A 15 -10.22 34.25 52.36
N VAL A 16 -11.52 34.56 52.44
CA VAL A 16 -12.59 33.64 52.85
C VAL A 16 -13.57 33.52 51.70
N ASN A 17 -13.96 32.29 51.36
CA ASN A 17 -15.02 32.01 50.41
C ASN A 17 -16.33 31.73 51.18
N PRO A 18 -17.27 32.69 51.29
CA PRO A 18 -18.48 32.55 52.11
C PRO A 18 -19.57 31.73 51.39
N ARG A 19 -19.18 30.62 50.77
CA ARG A 19 -20.03 29.70 50.01
C ARG A 19 -19.34 28.34 49.90
N VAL A 20 -20.08 27.33 49.43
CA VAL A 20 -19.47 26.05 49.05
C VAL A 20 -18.46 26.25 47.92
N GLN A 21 -17.35 25.50 47.98
CA GLN A 21 -16.35 25.45 46.92
C GLN A 21 -16.54 24.21 46.05
N VAL A 22 -16.05 24.27 44.83
CA VAL A 22 -16.27 23.21 43.83
C VAL A 22 -15.51 21.92 44.19
N GLU A 23 -14.43 22.06 44.95
CA GLU A 23 -13.55 21.04 45.54
C GLU A 23 -14.05 20.45 46.87
N HIS A 24 -15.23 20.82 47.36
CA HIS A 24 -15.78 20.29 48.62
C HIS A 24 -15.81 18.75 48.66
N THR A 25 -16.03 18.10 47.50
CA THR A 25 -16.11 16.64 47.37
C THR A 25 -14.85 15.93 47.86
N VAL A 26 -13.67 16.53 47.76
CA VAL A 26 -12.43 15.96 48.30
C VAL A 26 -12.51 15.82 49.82
N THR A 27 -13.02 16.86 50.49
CA THR A 27 -13.21 16.87 51.94
C THR A 27 -14.28 15.88 52.37
N GLU A 28 -15.39 15.77 51.64
CA GLU A 28 -16.44 14.79 51.93
C GLU A 28 -15.89 13.36 51.88
N GLU A 29 -15.10 13.03 50.85
CA GLU A 29 -14.54 11.69 50.65
C GLU A 29 -13.59 11.26 51.79
N VAL A 30 -12.88 12.19 52.42
CA VAL A 30 -11.93 11.87 53.51
C VAL A 30 -12.52 12.05 54.90
N THR A 31 -13.63 12.78 55.06
CA THR A 31 -14.27 13.00 56.38
C THR A 31 -15.55 12.18 56.58
N GLY A 32 -16.19 11.77 55.49
CA GLY A 32 -17.52 11.15 55.50
C GLY A 32 -18.66 12.12 55.82
N ILE A 33 -18.40 13.43 55.83
CA ILE A 33 -19.41 14.46 56.09
C ILE A 33 -19.94 14.97 54.75
N ASP A 34 -21.26 14.91 54.55
CA ASP A 34 -21.93 15.55 53.41
C ASP A 34 -22.10 17.05 53.73
N ILE A 35 -21.26 17.87 53.11
CA ILE A 35 -21.16 19.31 53.34
C ILE A 35 -22.40 20.02 52.81
N VAL A 36 -22.93 19.58 51.66
CA VAL A 36 -24.10 20.22 51.03
C VAL A 36 -25.36 19.95 51.86
N GLN A 37 -25.55 18.71 52.31
CA GLN A 37 -26.62 18.36 53.23
C GLN A 37 -26.49 19.12 54.55
N ALA A 38 -25.28 19.20 55.12
CA ALA A 38 -25.04 19.93 56.35
C ALA A 38 -25.39 21.42 56.21
N GLN A 39 -25.04 22.07 55.09
CA GLN A 39 -25.42 23.46 54.81
C GLN A 39 -26.94 23.68 54.84
N ILE A 40 -27.71 22.77 54.23
CA ILE A 40 -29.17 22.83 54.22
C ILE A 40 -29.72 22.67 55.63
N MET A 41 -29.27 21.65 56.37
CA MET A 41 -29.73 21.39 57.74
C MET A 41 -29.42 22.56 58.69
N ILE A 42 -28.25 23.18 58.55
CA ILE A 42 -27.88 24.36 59.34
C ILE A 42 -28.82 25.53 59.00
N ALA A 43 -29.13 25.75 57.71
CA ALA A 43 -30.07 26.77 57.28
C ALA A 43 -31.50 26.52 57.81
N GLU A 44 -31.89 25.26 58.02
CA GLU A 44 -33.13 24.84 58.68
C GLU A 44 -33.10 24.98 60.23
N GLY A 45 -31.98 25.45 60.79
CA GLY A 45 -31.82 25.67 62.23
C GLY A 45 -31.37 24.44 63.02
N LYS A 46 -30.89 23.38 62.36
CA LYS A 46 -30.25 22.24 63.05
C LYS A 46 -28.88 22.65 63.61
N THR A 47 -28.46 22.00 64.69
CA THR A 47 -27.12 22.18 65.27
C THR A 47 -26.06 21.50 64.38
N LEU A 48 -24.78 21.91 64.50
CA LEU A 48 -23.66 21.28 63.78
C LEU A 48 -23.56 19.77 64.04
N ALA A 49 -23.81 19.34 65.28
CA ALA A 49 -23.81 17.94 65.67
C ALA A 49 -24.82 17.11 64.84
N VAL A 50 -26.04 17.63 64.68
CA VAL A 50 -27.07 16.97 63.87
C VAL A 50 -26.74 17.06 62.38
N ALA A 51 -26.27 18.22 61.91
CA ALA A 51 -26.02 18.46 60.49
C ALA A 51 -24.82 17.67 59.93
N THR A 52 -23.80 17.41 60.75
CA THR A 52 -22.57 16.72 60.32
C THR A 52 -22.48 15.28 60.84
N GLY A 53 -23.33 14.91 61.81
CA GLY A 53 -23.23 13.64 62.53
C GLY A 53 -22.03 13.55 63.48
N LYS A 54 -21.40 14.69 63.82
CA LYS A 54 -20.18 14.77 64.65
C LYS A 54 -20.39 15.75 65.80
N ASP A 55 -20.38 15.24 67.03
CA ASP A 55 -20.65 16.05 68.22
C ASP A 55 -19.50 17.00 68.56
N ARG A 56 -18.25 16.57 68.35
CA ARG A 56 -17.03 17.32 68.71
C ARG A 56 -16.01 17.29 67.57
N GLN A 57 -15.11 18.29 67.55
CA GLN A 57 -14.05 18.41 66.55
C GLN A 57 -13.15 17.16 66.50
N GLU A 58 -12.88 16.52 67.64
CA GLU A 58 -12.07 15.30 67.74
C GLU A 58 -12.74 14.06 67.13
N ASP A 59 -14.05 14.08 66.89
CA ASP A 59 -14.80 12.99 66.25
C ASP A 59 -14.68 13.04 64.71
N ILE A 60 -14.14 14.14 64.17
CA ILE A 60 -13.81 14.31 62.76
C ILE A 60 -12.43 13.68 62.51
N GLN A 61 -12.42 12.55 61.81
CA GLN A 61 -11.21 11.83 61.43
C GLN A 61 -11.02 11.90 59.93
N LEU A 62 -9.77 12.03 59.49
CA LEU A 62 -9.40 11.91 58.09
C LEU A 62 -9.13 10.45 57.77
N THR A 63 -9.97 9.85 56.92
CA THR A 63 -9.82 8.48 56.45
C THR A 63 -9.35 8.46 54.99
N GLY A 64 -8.08 8.16 54.79
CA GLY A 64 -7.47 8.06 53.46
C GLY A 64 -7.16 9.42 52.82
N HIS A 65 -7.11 9.43 51.49
CA HIS A 65 -6.75 10.56 50.65
C HIS A 65 -7.71 10.66 49.49
N ALA A 66 -8.01 11.89 49.07
CA ALA A 66 -8.82 12.15 47.89
C ALA A 66 -8.17 13.21 47.01
N LEU A 67 -8.44 13.12 45.70
CA LEU A 67 -7.94 14.00 44.66
C LEU A 67 -9.10 14.33 43.73
N GLN A 68 -9.29 15.60 43.38
CA GLN A 68 -10.25 16.02 42.37
C GLN A 68 -9.54 16.53 41.11
N THR A 69 -10.03 16.14 39.95
CA THR A 69 -9.67 16.72 38.66
C THR A 69 -10.93 17.21 37.95
N ARG A 70 -10.83 18.33 37.23
CA ARG A 70 -11.91 18.84 36.38
C ARG A 70 -11.59 18.49 34.94
N ILE A 71 -12.49 17.75 34.29
CA ILE A 71 -12.43 17.56 32.86
C ILE A 71 -13.17 18.71 32.20
N THR A 72 -12.47 19.48 31.38
CA THR A 72 -12.98 20.68 30.68
C THR A 72 -12.91 20.48 29.17
N THR A 73 -13.54 21.39 28.40
CA THR A 73 -13.35 21.46 26.94
C THR A 73 -12.13 22.28 26.50
N GLU A 74 -11.31 22.72 27.44
CA GLU A 74 -10.09 23.49 27.13
C GLU A 74 -9.09 22.60 26.40
N ASP A 75 -8.55 23.12 25.30
CA ASP A 75 -7.56 22.40 24.51
C ASP A 75 -6.12 22.80 24.94
N PRO A 76 -5.37 21.89 25.60
CA PRO A 76 -4.01 22.19 26.04
C PRO A 76 -3.03 22.48 24.89
N GLN A 77 -3.33 22.02 23.67
CA GLN A 77 -2.52 22.29 22.48
C GLN A 77 -2.85 23.65 21.86
N ASN A 78 -3.93 24.29 22.29
CA ASN A 78 -4.38 25.59 21.81
C ASN A 78 -4.57 26.56 22.98
N ASN A 79 -3.54 26.68 23.84
CA ASN A 79 -3.49 27.61 24.98
C ASN A 79 -4.73 27.52 25.90
N PHE A 80 -5.28 26.32 26.10
CA PHE A 80 -6.45 26.07 26.95
C PHE A 80 -7.69 26.87 26.53
N ILE A 81 -7.79 27.26 25.26
CA ILE A 81 -9.01 27.85 24.73
C ILE A 81 -10.13 26.79 24.81
N PRO A 82 -11.31 27.11 25.40
CA PRO A 82 -12.43 26.18 25.43
C PRO A 82 -12.95 25.87 24.04
N ASP A 83 -13.06 24.59 23.73
CA ASP A 83 -13.73 24.09 22.53
C ASP A 83 -15.25 24.01 22.75
N TYR A 84 -16.00 24.20 21.66
CA TYR A 84 -17.45 24.24 21.68
C TYR A 84 -18.01 23.35 20.59
N GLY A 85 -19.14 22.71 20.87
CA GLY A 85 -19.76 21.84 19.89
C GLY A 85 -20.57 20.72 20.51
N ARG A 86 -20.92 19.76 19.67
CA ARG A 86 -21.72 18.62 20.08
C ARG A 86 -20.81 17.48 20.53
N ILE A 87 -21.05 16.98 21.74
CA ILE A 87 -20.45 15.74 22.21
C ILE A 87 -21.05 14.58 21.42
N THR A 88 -20.23 13.90 20.62
CA THR A 88 -20.66 12.77 19.78
C THR A 88 -20.61 11.45 20.51
N ALA A 89 -19.76 11.32 21.54
CA ALA A 89 -19.73 10.19 22.44
C ALA A 89 -19.24 10.62 23.82
N TYR A 90 -19.88 10.12 24.87
CA TYR A 90 -19.48 10.29 26.27
C TYR A 90 -19.53 8.95 27.01
N ARG A 91 -18.37 8.45 27.43
CA ARG A 91 -18.24 7.31 28.35
C ARG A 91 -17.50 7.78 29.58
N ALA A 92 -18.16 7.67 30.73
CA ALA A 92 -17.58 7.99 32.01
C ALA A 92 -16.75 6.81 32.57
N ALA A 93 -15.75 7.13 33.39
CA ALA A 93 -15.07 6.15 34.23
C ALA A 93 -16.02 5.61 35.31
N THR A 94 -15.80 4.38 35.78
CA THR A 94 -16.62 3.79 36.85
C THR A 94 -15.75 3.00 37.83
N GLY A 95 -16.31 2.59 38.97
CA GLY A 95 -15.65 1.68 39.91
C GLY A 95 -15.40 2.28 41.29
N MET A 96 -14.95 1.42 42.22
CA MET A 96 -14.74 1.76 43.63
C MET A 96 -13.78 2.93 43.83
N GLY A 97 -14.19 3.90 44.67
CA GLY A 97 -13.39 5.08 44.99
C GLY A 97 -13.32 6.11 43.87
N ILE A 98 -14.25 6.07 42.91
CA ILE A 98 -14.47 7.14 41.94
C ILE A 98 -15.86 7.73 42.15
N ARG A 99 -15.89 9.03 42.34
CA ARG A 99 -17.10 9.86 42.36
C ARG A 99 -17.07 10.80 41.16
N LEU A 100 -18.21 10.92 40.48
CA LEU A 100 -18.39 11.79 39.33
C LEU A 100 -19.50 12.79 39.58
N ASP A 101 -19.16 14.07 39.46
CA ASP A 101 -20.11 15.17 39.57
C ASP A 101 -20.09 15.94 38.24
N GLY A 102 -21.04 15.65 37.34
CA GLY A 102 -21.16 16.28 36.02
C GLY A 102 -22.59 16.72 35.74
N GLY A 103 -22.76 17.68 34.82
CA GLY A 103 -24.08 18.26 34.49
C GLY A 103 -24.43 18.20 33.00
N THR A 104 -23.64 18.84 32.15
CA THR A 104 -23.95 19.06 30.72
C THR A 104 -23.26 18.09 29.77
N ALA A 105 -22.47 17.15 30.30
CA ALA A 105 -21.69 16.20 29.51
C ALA A 105 -22.41 14.86 29.35
N TYR A 106 -23.12 14.70 28.24
CA TYR A 106 -23.74 13.43 27.81
C TYR A 106 -23.70 13.31 26.29
N SER A 107 -23.83 12.10 25.76
CA SER A 107 -23.86 11.86 24.32
C SER A 107 -24.99 12.65 23.67
N GLY A 108 -24.66 13.51 22.70
CA GLY A 108 -25.59 14.42 22.03
C GLY A 108 -25.70 15.82 22.66
N GLY A 109 -25.16 16.04 23.87
CA GLY A 109 -25.11 17.35 24.51
C GLY A 109 -24.34 18.38 23.68
N VAL A 110 -24.75 19.66 23.75
CA VAL A 110 -24.11 20.77 23.02
C VAL A 110 -23.48 21.71 24.03
N ILE A 111 -22.16 21.85 23.95
CA ILE A 111 -21.39 22.80 24.75
C ILE A 111 -21.45 24.16 24.08
N THR A 112 -21.89 25.16 24.84
CA THR A 112 -22.07 26.54 24.37
C THR A 112 -21.04 27.45 25.01
N ARG A 113 -20.70 28.54 24.32
CA ARG A 113 -19.73 29.55 24.77
C ARG A 113 -20.15 30.42 25.95
N TYR A 114 -21.37 30.25 26.46
CA TYR A 114 -21.95 31.16 27.45
C TYR A 114 -21.66 30.77 28.90
N TYR A 115 -21.11 29.57 29.13
CA TYR A 115 -20.85 29.01 30.45
C TYR A 115 -19.41 28.51 30.53
N ASP A 116 -18.98 28.17 31.76
CA ASP A 116 -17.70 27.49 32.00
C ASP A 116 -17.59 26.18 31.20
N SER A 117 -16.37 25.83 30.84
CA SER A 117 -15.97 24.69 30.00
C SER A 117 -16.05 23.34 30.73
N LEU A 118 -16.47 23.32 32.00
CA LEU A 118 -16.55 22.13 32.84
C LEU A 118 -17.51 21.08 32.25
N LEU A 119 -16.98 19.89 31.98
CA LEU A 119 -17.76 18.72 31.56
C LEU A 119 -18.15 17.87 32.78
N VAL A 120 -17.15 17.45 33.56
CA VAL A 120 -17.33 16.58 34.72
C VAL A 120 -16.19 16.77 35.71
N LYS A 121 -16.51 16.74 37.00
CA LYS A 121 -15.53 16.62 38.08
C LYS A 121 -15.36 15.15 38.41
N VAL A 122 -14.11 14.71 38.48
CA VAL A 122 -13.75 13.36 38.88
C VAL A 122 -13.07 13.49 40.24
N THR A 123 -13.61 12.83 41.25
CA THR A 123 -12.95 12.71 42.56
C THR A 123 -12.54 11.26 42.76
N ALA A 124 -11.26 11.02 43.01
CA ALA A 124 -10.72 9.70 43.31
C ALA A 124 -10.30 9.65 44.78
N SER A 125 -10.73 8.64 45.52
CA SER A 125 -10.38 8.43 46.92
C SER A 125 -9.70 7.07 47.12
N ALA A 126 -8.72 6.98 48.02
CA ALA A 126 -8.01 5.75 48.37
C ALA A 126 -7.31 5.83 49.73
N GLN A 127 -6.70 4.73 50.17
CA GLN A 127 -5.99 4.67 51.46
C GLN A 127 -4.67 5.44 51.50
N THR A 128 -4.03 5.66 50.34
CA THR A 128 -2.76 6.39 50.23
C THR A 128 -2.82 7.37 49.05
N PRO A 129 -1.99 8.43 49.02
CA PRO A 129 -1.96 9.38 47.92
C PRO A 129 -1.69 8.71 46.58
N GLU A 130 -0.73 7.78 46.53
CA GLU A 130 -0.29 7.09 45.31
C GLU A 130 -1.44 6.25 44.74
N LYS A 131 -2.24 5.61 45.61
CA LYS A 131 -3.42 4.85 45.19
C LYS A 131 -4.54 5.75 44.69
N ALA A 132 -4.73 6.93 45.27
CA ALA A 132 -5.73 7.89 44.81
C ALA A 132 -5.34 8.45 43.43
N ILE A 133 -4.07 8.79 43.24
CA ILE A 133 -3.49 9.22 41.97
C ILE A 133 -3.61 8.11 40.91
N ALA A 134 -3.25 6.87 41.24
CA ALA A 134 -3.38 5.74 40.31
C ALA A 134 -4.85 5.47 39.91
N ARG A 135 -5.80 5.60 40.85
CA ARG A 135 -7.24 5.51 40.56
C ARG A 135 -7.70 6.62 39.63
N MET A 136 -7.18 7.83 39.82
CA MET A 136 -7.46 8.99 38.97
C MET A 136 -6.90 8.81 37.56
N ASP A 137 -5.61 8.45 37.41
CA ASP A 137 -5.00 8.17 36.11
C ASP A 137 -5.78 7.09 35.35
N ARG A 138 -6.17 6.01 36.02
CA ARG A 138 -6.99 4.96 35.41
C ARG A 138 -8.39 5.45 35.02
N ALA A 139 -9.02 6.31 35.83
CA ALA A 139 -10.31 6.91 35.48
C ALA A 139 -10.20 7.81 34.25
N LEU A 140 -9.21 8.70 34.21
CA LEU A 140 -8.95 9.58 33.06
C LEU A 140 -8.73 8.79 31.76
N ARG A 141 -7.97 7.68 31.82
CA ARG A 141 -7.75 6.78 30.68
C ARG A 141 -8.98 5.99 30.25
N GLU A 142 -9.97 5.79 31.12
CA GLU A 142 -11.25 5.14 30.78
C GLU A 142 -12.22 6.09 30.08
N PHE A 143 -12.13 7.40 30.35
CA PHE A 143 -13.00 8.39 29.72
C PHE A 143 -12.88 8.34 28.20
N ARG A 144 -14.02 8.35 27.52
CA ARG A 144 -14.10 8.55 26.06
C ARG A 144 -15.05 9.69 25.80
N ILE A 145 -14.48 10.86 25.53
CA ILE A 145 -15.21 12.07 25.14
C ILE A 145 -14.81 12.38 23.70
N ARG A 146 -15.80 12.57 22.83
CA ARG A 146 -15.59 12.85 21.40
C ARG A 146 -16.49 13.99 20.96
N GLY A 147 -16.06 14.72 19.93
CA GLY A 147 -16.79 15.85 19.35
C GLY A 147 -16.35 17.22 19.89
N VAL A 148 -15.59 17.24 20.98
CA VAL A 148 -14.90 18.43 21.52
C VAL A 148 -13.51 18.02 22.05
N SER A 149 -12.56 18.94 22.06
CA SER A 149 -11.27 18.80 22.77
C SER A 149 -11.47 18.69 24.29
N THR A 150 -10.47 18.15 24.99
CA THR A 150 -10.48 18.04 26.46
C THR A 150 -9.09 18.19 27.07
N ASN A 151 -9.01 18.65 28.31
CA ASN A 151 -7.77 18.76 29.07
C ASN A 151 -7.20 17.43 29.63
N ILE A 152 -7.82 16.27 29.35
CA ILE A 152 -7.48 14.98 29.97
C ILE A 152 -5.98 14.63 29.82
N ALA A 153 -5.40 14.81 28.63
CA ALA A 153 -4.01 14.46 28.37
C ALA A 153 -3.03 15.28 29.22
N PHE A 154 -3.34 16.56 29.46
CA PHE A 154 -2.56 17.41 30.35
C PHE A 154 -2.63 16.93 31.79
N VAL A 155 -3.82 16.57 32.28
CA VAL A 155 -3.98 16.04 33.63
C VAL A 155 -3.25 14.69 33.78
N GLU A 156 -3.32 13.82 32.77
CA GLU A 156 -2.57 12.55 32.75
C GLU A 156 -1.05 12.76 32.85
N ASN A 157 -0.49 13.78 32.19
CA ASN A 157 0.92 14.15 32.30
C ASN A 157 1.25 14.68 33.70
N LEU A 158 0.42 15.59 34.22
CA LEU A 158 0.59 16.19 35.54
C LEU A 158 0.63 15.14 36.65
N LEU A 159 -0.30 14.18 36.64
CA LEU A 159 -0.39 13.14 37.66
C LEU A 159 0.78 12.14 37.66
N LYS A 160 1.56 12.09 36.57
CA LYS A 160 2.74 11.22 36.45
C LYS A 160 4.06 11.96 36.68
N HIS A 161 4.01 13.29 36.78
CA HIS A 161 5.21 14.08 36.89
C HIS A 161 5.88 13.88 38.27
N PRO A 162 7.22 13.66 38.34
CA PRO A 162 7.91 13.38 39.60
C PRO A 162 7.65 14.43 40.70
N VAL A 163 7.62 15.72 40.34
CA VAL A 163 7.36 16.83 41.28
C VAL A 163 5.95 16.77 41.88
N PHE A 164 4.95 16.32 41.10
CA PHE A 164 3.60 16.13 41.63
C PHE A 164 3.57 14.94 42.59
N LEU A 165 4.22 13.84 42.22
CA LEU A 165 4.29 12.61 43.03
C LEU A 165 5.09 12.79 44.32
N SER A 166 6.10 13.67 44.35
CA SER A 166 6.89 13.98 45.55
C SER A 166 6.21 14.97 46.50
N ASN A 167 5.08 15.58 46.09
CA ASN A 167 4.41 16.68 46.79
C ASN A 167 5.28 17.95 46.93
N GLU A 168 6.24 18.15 46.03
CA GLU A 168 7.15 19.31 46.02
C GLU A 168 6.67 20.45 45.11
N TYR A 169 5.42 20.36 44.63
CA TYR A 169 4.84 21.34 43.72
C TYR A 169 4.43 22.63 44.44
N THR A 170 4.65 23.76 43.77
CA THR A 170 4.19 25.09 44.20
C THR A 170 3.13 25.62 43.24
N THR A 171 2.59 26.82 43.49
CA THR A 171 1.65 27.48 42.57
C THR A 171 2.24 27.78 41.19
N LYS A 172 3.57 27.74 41.04
CA LYS A 172 4.26 27.95 39.75
C LYS A 172 4.59 26.66 39.00
N PHE A 173 4.29 25.48 39.58
CA PHE A 173 4.70 24.20 39.03
C PHE A 173 4.32 24.04 37.54
N ILE A 174 3.10 24.40 37.17
CA ILE A 174 2.65 24.29 35.77
C ILE A 174 3.40 25.27 34.86
N ASP A 175 3.59 26.52 35.30
CA ASP A 175 4.26 27.57 34.53
C ASP A 175 5.75 27.25 34.29
N ASP A 176 6.39 26.61 35.27
CA ASP A 176 7.83 26.28 35.26
C ASP A 176 8.13 24.89 34.66
N THR A 177 7.12 24.14 34.20
CA THR A 177 7.29 22.76 33.69
C THR A 177 6.76 22.57 32.26
N PRO A 178 7.54 22.97 31.23
CA PRO A 178 7.15 22.84 29.82
C PRO A 178 6.83 21.40 29.38
N ASP A 179 7.45 20.39 30.01
CA ASP A 179 7.25 18.98 29.66
C ASP A 179 5.80 18.49 29.86
N LEU A 180 5.01 19.17 30.70
CA LEU A 180 3.58 18.86 30.88
C LEU A 180 2.77 19.05 29.59
N PHE A 181 3.27 19.87 28.67
CA PHE A 181 2.62 20.24 27.41
C PHE A 181 3.08 19.38 26.22
N HIS A 182 3.92 18.37 26.45
CA HIS A 182 4.28 17.39 25.44
C HIS A 182 3.21 16.28 25.39
N PHE A 183 2.36 16.32 24.37
CA PHE A 183 1.26 15.36 24.18
C PHE A 183 1.59 14.33 23.09
N ALA A 184 1.54 13.05 23.44
CA ALA A 184 1.64 11.99 22.44
C ALA A 184 0.40 11.97 21.54
N LYS A 185 0.58 11.98 20.21
CA LYS A 185 -0.53 11.83 19.25
C LYS A 185 -1.26 10.51 19.50
N ARG A 186 -2.54 10.57 19.87
CA ARG A 186 -3.38 9.38 20.04
C ARG A 186 -3.59 8.70 18.68
N ARG A 187 -3.28 7.41 18.59
CA ARG A 187 -3.51 6.60 17.38
C ARG A 187 -5.02 6.30 17.24
N ASP A 188 -5.65 6.73 16.16
CA ASP A 188 -7.09 6.48 15.87
C ASP A 188 -7.30 5.53 14.67
N ARG A 189 -6.69 4.35 14.74
CA ARG A 189 -6.72 3.37 13.63
C ARG A 189 -8.13 2.87 13.30
N GLY A 190 -8.99 2.74 14.31
CA GLY A 190 -10.40 2.35 14.11
C GLY A 190 -11.15 3.34 13.23
N THR A 191 -11.03 4.64 13.52
CA THR A 191 -11.66 5.67 12.68
C THR A 191 -11.07 5.68 11.27
N LYS A 192 -9.74 5.58 11.13
CA LYS A 192 -9.08 5.53 9.81
C LYS A 192 -9.59 4.39 8.92
N VAL A 193 -9.72 3.18 9.48
CA VAL A 193 -10.25 2.01 8.75
C VAL A 193 -11.72 2.19 8.38
N LEU A 194 -12.56 2.70 9.30
CA LEU A 194 -13.96 3.00 8.99
C LEU A 194 -14.10 4.07 7.90
N THR A 195 -13.20 5.06 7.86
CA THR A 195 -13.14 6.07 6.79
C THR A 195 -12.88 5.43 5.42
N TYR A 196 -11.97 4.46 5.34
CA TYR A 196 -11.74 3.72 4.10
C TYR A 196 -12.99 2.92 3.67
N ILE A 197 -13.58 2.15 4.58
CA ILE A 197 -14.78 1.36 4.27
C ILE A 197 -15.92 2.28 3.82
N ALA A 198 -16.13 3.40 4.50
CA ALA A 198 -17.12 4.41 4.12
C ALA A 198 -16.88 4.96 2.71
N ASP A 199 -15.63 5.33 2.39
CA ASP A 199 -15.27 5.87 1.08
C ASP A 199 -15.55 4.85 -0.04
N ILE A 200 -15.10 3.60 0.12
CA ILE A 200 -15.34 2.54 -0.88
C ILE A 200 -16.83 2.21 -0.99
N THR A 201 -17.55 2.17 0.12
CA THR A 201 -19.00 1.88 0.13
C THR A 201 -19.80 2.96 -0.61
N VAL A 202 -19.42 4.24 -0.49
CA VAL A 202 -20.13 5.36 -1.11
C VAL A 202 -19.68 5.60 -2.55
N ASN A 203 -18.37 5.55 -2.81
CA ASN A 203 -17.78 5.99 -4.07
C ASN A 203 -17.32 4.85 -4.98
N GLY A 204 -17.33 3.61 -4.50
CA GLY A 204 -16.71 2.47 -5.17
C GLY A 204 -15.19 2.52 -5.13
N HIS A 205 -14.56 1.37 -5.42
CA HIS A 205 -13.11 1.31 -5.57
C HIS A 205 -12.70 1.69 -7.00
N PRO A 206 -11.73 2.61 -7.20
CA PRO A 206 -11.33 3.04 -8.54
C PRO A 206 -10.91 1.89 -9.46
N GLU A 207 -10.18 0.90 -8.92
CA GLU A 207 -9.69 -0.25 -9.69
C GLU A 207 -10.79 -1.21 -10.19
N THR A 208 -11.97 -1.20 -9.58
CA THR A 208 -13.10 -2.08 -9.96
C THR A 208 -14.23 -1.33 -10.66
N ALA A 209 -14.09 -0.01 -10.85
CA ALA A 209 -15.09 0.82 -11.50
C ALA A 209 -15.35 0.36 -12.94
N GLY A 210 -16.62 0.12 -13.27
CA GLY A 210 -17.04 -0.34 -14.61
C GLY A 210 -16.62 -1.78 -14.95
N ARG A 211 -16.20 -2.58 -13.96
CA ARG A 211 -15.78 -3.97 -14.16
C ARG A 211 -16.77 -4.96 -13.55
N SER A 212 -16.61 -6.24 -13.90
CA SER A 212 -17.44 -7.33 -13.37
C SER A 212 -17.34 -7.41 -11.85
N MET A 213 -18.50 -7.56 -11.21
CA MET A 213 -18.59 -7.78 -9.76
C MET A 213 -18.47 -9.28 -9.44
N PRO A 214 -17.91 -9.65 -8.28
CA PRO A 214 -17.98 -11.02 -7.79
C PRO A 214 -19.42 -11.48 -7.58
N ASP A 215 -19.71 -12.75 -7.87
CA ASP A 215 -21.03 -13.33 -7.65
C ASP A 215 -21.46 -13.21 -6.18
N HIS A 216 -22.74 -12.95 -5.93
CA HIS A 216 -23.26 -12.82 -4.57
C HIS A 216 -23.07 -14.11 -3.75
N ASP A 217 -23.10 -15.27 -4.40
CA ASP A 217 -23.03 -16.60 -3.78
C ASP A 217 -21.61 -17.22 -3.75
N VAL A 218 -20.55 -16.43 -3.93
CA VAL A 218 -19.17 -16.97 -3.80
C VAL A 218 -18.99 -17.59 -2.42
N SER A 219 -18.67 -18.89 -2.40
CA SER A 219 -18.43 -19.64 -1.17
C SER A 219 -17.28 -19.02 -0.38
N PRO A 220 -17.36 -18.99 0.97
CA PRO A 220 -16.26 -18.47 1.77
C PRO A 220 -15.01 -19.33 1.55
N ALA A 221 -13.86 -18.68 1.40
CA ALA A 221 -12.59 -19.38 1.28
C ALA A 221 -12.28 -20.10 2.61
N ARG A 222 -12.23 -21.44 2.56
CA ARG A 222 -11.95 -22.29 3.72
C ARG A 222 -10.53 -22.79 3.65
N VAL A 223 -9.72 -22.44 4.64
CA VAL A 223 -8.33 -22.87 4.71
C VAL A 223 -8.28 -24.38 4.93
N PRO A 224 -7.44 -25.11 4.17
CA PRO A 224 -7.23 -26.54 4.39
C PRO A 224 -6.70 -26.80 5.80
N GLN A 225 -7.18 -27.88 6.42
CA GLN A 225 -6.67 -28.29 7.72
C GLN A 225 -5.19 -28.68 7.64
N LEU A 226 -4.45 -28.36 8.70
CA LEU A 226 -3.05 -28.76 8.83
C LEU A 226 -3.02 -30.27 9.11
N ARG A 227 -2.31 -31.03 8.28
CA ARG A 227 -2.21 -32.49 8.41
C ARG A 227 -1.18 -32.90 9.47
N ALA A 228 -0.16 -32.08 9.67
CA ALA A 228 0.90 -32.24 10.66
C ALA A 228 1.58 -30.89 10.94
N ASP A 229 2.52 -30.88 11.89
CA ASP A 229 3.45 -29.76 12.03
C ASP A 229 4.39 -29.69 10.80
N PRO A 230 4.84 -28.48 10.37
CA PRO A 230 5.73 -28.33 9.22
C PRO A 230 7.02 -29.16 9.36
N ALA A 231 7.20 -30.14 8.46
CA ALA A 231 8.42 -30.94 8.38
C ALA A 231 9.59 -30.12 7.78
N PRO A 232 10.87 -30.45 8.07
CA PRO A 232 12.01 -29.81 7.44
C PRO A 232 11.92 -29.87 5.90
N GLY A 233 12.05 -28.71 5.25
CA GLY A 233 12.00 -28.56 3.80
C GLY A 233 13.30 -27.99 3.22
N THR A 234 13.24 -27.49 1.99
CA THR A 234 14.40 -26.94 1.28
C THR A 234 15.03 -25.73 1.97
N LYS A 235 14.25 -24.93 2.71
CA LYS A 235 14.79 -23.82 3.51
C LYS A 235 15.71 -24.33 4.61
N THR A 236 15.32 -25.42 5.28
CA THR A 236 16.13 -26.02 6.34
C THR A 236 17.46 -26.56 5.80
N LEU A 237 17.46 -27.09 4.58
CA LEU A 237 18.68 -27.50 3.88
C LEU A 237 19.57 -26.29 3.55
N LEU A 238 18.98 -25.23 2.97
CA LEU A 238 19.70 -24.00 2.65
C LEU A 238 20.37 -23.39 3.89
N ASP A 239 19.65 -23.29 5.01
CA ASP A 239 20.19 -22.72 6.26
C ASP A 239 21.32 -23.54 6.87
N ARG A 240 21.30 -24.85 6.65
CA ARG A 240 22.30 -25.76 7.21
C ARG A 240 23.56 -25.85 6.35
N GLU A 241 23.41 -25.87 5.03
CA GLU A 241 24.49 -26.28 4.11
C GLU A 241 24.83 -25.24 3.04
N GLY A 242 24.03 -24.18 2.91
CA GLY A 242 24.28 -23.09 1.97
C GLY A 242 23.80 -23.38 0.53
N PRO A 243 23.89 -22.36 -0.35
CA PRO A 243 23.27 -22.38 -1.68
C PRO A 243 23.92 -23.38 -2.65
N GLN A 244 25.23 -23.60 -2.55
CA GLN A 244 25.91 -24.57 -3.42
C GLN A 244 25.49 -26.01 -3.09
N ALA A 245 25.44 -26.37 -1.80
CA ALA A 245 25.01 -27.70 -1.37
C ALA A 245 23.54 -27.97 -1.76
N LEU A 246 22.68 -26.95 -1.71
CA LEU A 246 21.31 -27.04 -2.21
C LEU A 246 21.28 -27.32 -3.73
N ALA A 247 22.10 -26.64 -4.52
CA ALA A 247 22.17 -26.88 -5.97
C ALA A 247 22.68 -28.29 -6.30
N ASP A 248 23.68 -28.78 -5.56
CA ASP A 248 24.19 -30.14 -5.70
C ASP A 248 23.12 -31.18 -5.30
N TRP A 249 22.38 -30.91 -4.21
CA TRP A 249 21.24 -31.72 -3.79
C TRP A 249 20.14 -31.76 -4.87
N MET A 250 19.80 -30.61 -5.45
CA MET A 250 18.81 -30.49 -6.51
C MET A 250 19.20 -31.32 -7.73
N ALA A 251 20.46 -31.24 -8.17
CA ALA A 251 20.96 -32.01 -9.30
C ALA A 251 20.97 -33.54 -9.05
N ALA A 252 21.02 -33.96 -7.78
CA ALA A 252 21.01 -35.37 -7.38
C ALA A 252 19.60 -35.96 -7.18
N GLN A 253 18.54 -35.14 -7.19
CA GLN A 253 17.19 -35.64 -6.95
C GLN A 253 16.66 -36.43 -8.16
N PRO A 254 16.18 -37.68 -7.98
CA PRO A 254 15.46 -38.38 -9.05
C PRO A 254 14.09 -37.74 -9.34
N GLN A 255 13.47 -37.12 -8.34
CA GLN A 255 12.17 -36.46 -8.44
C GLN A 255 12.22 -35.26 -9.39
N LEU A 256 11.09 -34.96 -10.04
CA LEU A 256 10.87 -33.63 -10.60
C LEU A 256 10.45 -32.68 -9.48
N LEU A 257 11.29 -31.71 -9.16
CA LEU A 257 10.97 -30.72 -8.13
C LEU A 257 10.01 -29.65 -8.67
N ILE A 258 9.18 -29.09 -7.79
CA ILE A 258 8.14 -28.11 -8.17
C ILE A 258 8.32 -26.81 -7.39
N THR A 259 8.29 -25.69 -8.09
CA THR A 259 8.06 -24.35 -7.52
C THR A 259 6.60 -23.97 -7.75
N ASP A 260 5.89 -23.58 -6.67
CA ASP A 260 4.55 -23.01 -6.81
C ASP A 260 4.64 -21.51 -7.12
N THR A 261 3.95 -21.06 -8.16
CA THR A 261 3.90 -19.64 -8.59
C THR A 261 2.58 -18.95 -8.26
N THR A 262 1.66 -19.63 -7.57
CA THR A 262 0.30 -19.12 -7.29
C THR A 262 0.30 -17.75 -6.61
N MET A 263 1.21 -17.51 -5.67
CA MET A 263 1.32 -16.25 -4.91
C MET A 263 2.07 -15.13 -5.65
N ARG A 264 2.61 -15.37 -6.86
CA ARG A 264 3.32 -14.37 -7.67
C ARG A 264 2.88 -14.40 -9.13
N ASP A 265 3.42 -15.30 -9.94
CA ASP A 265 3.22 -15.25 -11.40
C ASP A 265 1.81 -15.67 -11.83
N GLY A 266 1.17 -16.56 -11.06
CA GLY A 266 -0.18 -17.03 -11.39
C GLY A 266 -1.19 -15.89 -11.38
N HIS A 267 -1.28 -15.15 -10.27
CA HIS A 267 -2.17 -13.99 -10.19
C HIS A 267 -1.64 -12.76 -10.94
N GLN A 268 -0.32 -12.63 -11.15
CA GLN A 268 0.22 -11.60 -12.05
C GLN A 268 -0.30 -11.78 -13.48
N SER A 269 -0.44 -13.02 -13.93
CA SER A 269 -0.89 -13.37 -15.28
C SER A 269 -2.42 -13.36 -15.43
N LEU A 270 -3.15 -13.79 -14.40
CA LEU A 270 -4.60 -13.98 -14.48
C LEU A 270 -5.41 -12.81 -13.91
N LEU A 271 -4.89 -12.13 -12.86
CA LEU A 271 -5.62 -11.15 -12.06
C LEU A 271 -4.92 -9.79 -11.99
N ALA A 272 -4.08 -9.47 -12.98
CA ALA A 272 -3.31 -8.23 -13.02
C ALA A 272 -2.54 -7.95 -11.71
N THR A 273 -2.01 -9.00 -11.06
CA THR A 273 -1.22 -8.91 -9.82
C THR A 273 -2.02 -8.43 -8.59
N ARG A 274 -3.36 -8.51 -8.60
CA ARG A 274 -4.20 -7.92 -7.54
C ARG A 274 -4.42 -8.81 -6.31
N MET A 275 -3.89 -10.04 -6.28
CA MET A 275 -4.01 -10.90 -5.09
C MET A 275 -3.37 -10.21 -3.87
N ARG A 276 -4.10 -10.17 -2.76
CA ARG A 276 -3.74 -9.40 -1.55
C ARG A 276 -3.01 -10.29 -0.54
N SER A 277 -2.23 -9.65 0.32
CA SER A 277 -1.43 -10.36 1.34
C SER A 277 -2.29 -11.21 2.26
N ILE A 278 -3.48 -10.73 2.66
CA ILE A 278 -4.37 -11.46 3.58
C ILE A 278 -4.73 -12.85 3.06
N ASP A 279 -5.00 -12.99 1.76
CA ASP A 279 -5.35 -14.28 1.15
C ASP A 279 -4.11 -15.20 1.03
N MET A 280 -2.94 -14.62 0.74
CA MET A 280 -1.67 -15.36 0.70
C MET A 280 -1.27 -15.91 2.07
N ILE A 281 -1.25 -15.05 3.09
CA ILE A 281 -0.81 -15.38 4.45
C ILE A 281 -1.77 -16.38 5.09
N THR A 282 -3.07 -16.29 4.77
CA THR A 282 -4.09 -17.20 5.31
C THR A 282 -3.88 -18.65 4.83
N ALA A 283 -3.41 -18.87 3.60
CA ALA A 283 -3.11 -20.21 3.07
C ALA A 283 -1.72 -20.74 3.44
N ALA A 284 -0.79 -19.84 3.77
CA ALA A 284 0.62 -20.15 3.98
C ALA A 284 0.91 -21.28 5.00
N PRO A 285 0.22 -21.39 6.15
CA PRO A 285 0.42 -22.50 7.08
C PRO A 285 0.10 -23.88 6.46
N SER A 286 -0.90 -23.96 5.58
CA SER A 286 -1.26 -25.22 4.90
C SER A 286 -0.19 -25.65 3.90
N TYR A 287 0.47 -24.70 3.24
CA TYR A 287 1.64 -25.00 2.40
C TYR A 287 2.79 -25.59 3.23
N ALA A 288 3.12 -24.94 4.34
CA ALA A 288 4.20 -25.34 5.23
C ALA A 288 4.00 -26.76 5.79
N ALA A 289 2.77 -27.07 6.22
CA ALA A 289 2.39 -28.34 6.82
C ALA A 289 2.20 -29.46 5.80
N ASN A 290 1.50 -29.16 4.69
CA ASN A 290 0.96 -30.20 3.80
C ASN A 290 1.79 -30.41 2.54
N LEU A 291 2.65 -29.44 2.16
CA LEU A 291 3.51 -29.51 0.96
C LEU A 291 4.99 -29.20 1.26
N PRO A 292 5.62 -29.78 2.30
CA PRO A 292 7.02 -29.49 2.66
C PRO A 292 8.04 -29.88 1.58
N GLN A 293 7.64 -30.68 0.57
CA GLN A 293 8.50 -31.13 -0.54
C GLN A 293 8.60 -30.13 -1.70
N LEU A 294 7.86 -29.01 -1.67
CA LEU A 294 8.03 -27.96 -2.67
C LEU A 294 9.48 -27.47 -2.67
N PHE A 295 10.03 -27.24 -3.87
CA PHE A 295 11.36 -26.65 -4.01
C PHE A 295 11.35 -25.23 -3.44
N SER A 296 10.42 -24.41 -3.91
CA SER A 296 10.19 -23.07 -3.41
C SER A 296 8.75 -22.62 -3.63
N VAL A 297 8.36 -21.54 -2.97
CA VAL A 297 7.15 -20.78 -3.28
C VAL A 297 7.59 -19.44 -3.85
N GLU A 298 7.28 -19.20 -5.11
CA GLU A 298 7.51 -17.90 -5.73
C GLU A 298 6.39 -16.95 -5.32
N CYS A 299 6.70 -16.03 -4.41
CA CYS A 299 5.73 -15.15 -3.76
C CYS A 299 6.11 -13.67 -3.81
N TRP A 300 7.19 -13.31 -4.52
CA TRP A 300 7.73 -11.95 -4.49
C TRP A 300 8.45 -11.53 -5.79
N GLY A 301 8.76 -10.24 -5.89
CA GLY A 301 9.35 -9.68 -7.11
C GLY A 301 8.36 -9.59 -8.28
N GLY A 302 8.87 -9.45 -9.50
CA GLY A 302 8.03 -9.12 -10.65
C GLY A 302 7.22 -7.84 -10.42
N ALA A 303 5.94 -7.83 -10.77
CA ALA A 303 5.08 -6.66 -10.58
C ALA A 303 4.55 -6.50 -9.15
N THR A 304 4.73 -7.51 -8.27
CA THR A 304 4.08 -7.53 -6.95
C THR A 304 4.53 -6.37 -6.05
N PHE A 305 5.79 -5.94 -6.18
CA PHE A 305 6.36 -4.87 -5.35
C PHE A 305 5.67 -3.52 -5.59
N ASP A 306 5.61 -3.06 -6.86
CA ASP A 306 4.90 -1.83 -7.24
C ASP A 306 3.40 -1.95 -6.99
N VAL A 307 2.78 -3.06 -7.37
CA VAL A 307 1.32 -3.22 -7.29
C VAL A 307 0.82 -3.23 -5.84
N ALA A 308 1.57 -3.85 -4.92
CA ALA A 308 1.24 -3.84 -3.49
C ALA A 308 1.12 -2.42 -2.96
N TYR A 309 2.13 -1.57 -3.20
CA TYR A 309 2.10 -0.17 -2.76
C TYR A 309 1.09 0.67 -3.54
N ARG A 310 1.11 0.59 -4.87
CA ARG A 310 0.37 1.50 -5.75
C ARG A 310 -1.13 1.28 -5.69
N PHE A 311 -1.57 0.03 -5.75
CA PHE A 311 -2.97 -0.35 -5.96
C PHE A 311 -3.60 -1.02 -4.74
N LEU A 312 -2.85 -1.88 -4.04
CA LEU A 312 -3.37 -2.65 -2.91
C LEU A 312 -3.22 -1.93 -1.57
N GLN A 313 -2.48 -0.80 -1.55
CA GLN A 313 -2.20 0.00 -0.37
C GLN A 313 -1.64 -0.83 0.80
N GLU A 314 -0.74 -1.77 0.48
CA GLU A 314 -0.07 -2.63 1.44
C GLU A 314 1.42 -2.71 1.18
N CYS A 315 2.20 -2.97 2.23
CA CYS A 315 3.65 -3.05 2.15
C CYS A 315 4.09 -4.45 1.69
N PRO A 316 4.81 -4.59 0.56
CA PRO A 316 5.30 -5.87 0.08
C PRO A 316 6.33 -6.49 1.05
N TRP A 317 7.11 -5.69 1.78
CA TRP A 317 8.06 -6.19 2.77
C TRP A 317 7.35 -6.87 3.94
N GLN A 318 6.26 -6.27 4.43
CA GLN A 318 5.44 -6.94 5.43
C GLN A 318 4.88 -8.25 4.90
N ARG A 319 4.34 -8.26 3.67
CA ARG A 319 3.84 -9.50 3.05
C ARG A 319 4.92 -10.59 3.10
N LEU A 320 6.16 -10.25 2.76
CA LEU A 320 7.28 -11.18 2.82
C LEU A 320 7.55 -11.68 4.24
N ARG A 321 7.60 -10.81 5.25
CA ARG A 321 7.79 -11.21 6.65
C ARG A 321 6.70 -12.17 7.14
N ASP A 322 5.45 -11.83 6.86
CA ASP A 322 4.30 -12.61 7.30
C ASP A 322 4.27 -13.99 6.63
N LEU A 323 4.59 -14.06 5.32
CA LEU A 323 4.75 -15.33 4.59
C LEU A 323 5.95 -16.14 5.09
N ARG A 324 7.10 -15.50 5.33
CA ARG A 324 8.30 -16.13 5.86
C ARG A 324 8.04 -16.76 7.24
N GLN A 325 7.32 -16.05 8.09
CA GLN A 325 6.91 -16.53 9.41
C GLN A 325 5.94 -17.71 9.30
N ALA A 326 4.99 -17.67 8.36
CA ALA A 326 3.98 -18.71 8.18
C ALA A 326 4.50 -19.97 7.45
N MET A 327 5.56 -19.86 6.65
CA MET A 327 6.15 -20.99 5.89
C MET A 327 7.62 -21.26 6.25
N PRO A 328 8.01 -21.44 7.52
CA PRO A 328 9.42 -21.42 7.96
C PRO A 328 10.32 -22.50 7.33
N ASN A 329 9.75 -23.57 6.79
CA ASN A 329 10.44 -24.71 6.20
C ASN A 329 10.57 -24.66 4.66
N LEU A 330 9.83 -23.76 3.99
CA LEU A 330 9.86 -23.61 2.53
C LEU A 330 10.73 -22.43 2.11
N MET A 331 11.47 -22.57 1.01
CA MET A 331 12.18 -21.43 0.43
C MET A 331 11.20 -20.44 -0.19
N THR A 332 11.41 -19.14 0.03
CA THR A 332 10.70 -18.11 -0.73
C THR A 332 11.54 -17.68 -1.93
N GLN A 333 10.91 -17.61 -3.11
CA GLN A 333 11.55 -17.24 -4.36
C GLN A 333 11.01 -15.90 -4.88
N MET A 334 11.90 -15.10 -5.48
CA MET A 334 11.52 -13.90 -6.20
C MET A 334 12.06 -13.84 -7.63
N LEU A 335 11.35 -13.10 -8.47
CA LEU A 335 11.83 -12.67 -9.78
C LEU A 335 12.50 -11.29 -9.68
N LEU A 336 13.77 -11.19 -10.06
CA LEU A 336 14.59 -9.98 -9.99
C LEU A 336 15.14 -9.61 -11.38
N ARG A 337 14.98 -8.35 -11.80
CA ARG A 337 15.50 -7.88 -13.09
C ARG A 337 16.89 -7.27 -12.89
N GLY A 338 17.92 -7.96 -13.37
CA GLY A 338 19.36 -7.60 -13.33
C GLY A 338 19.71 -6.27 -12.65
N SER A 339 20.12 -5.27 -13.43
CA SER A 339 20.52 -3.95 -12.93
C SER A 339 19.37 -3.02 -12.55
N ASN A 340 18.12 -3.48 -12.67
CA ASN A 340 16.94 -2.67 -12.37
C ASN A 340 16.24 -3.09 -11.07
N GLY A 341 16.70 -4.13 -10.39
CA GLY A 341 16.01 -4.70 -9.24
C GLY A 341 14.55 -5.06 -9.55
N VAL A 342 13.63 -4.41 -8.85
CA VAL A 342 12.17 -4.54 -9.07
C VAL A 342 11.56 -3.32 -9.76
N GLY A 343 12.37 -2.33 -10.13
CA GLY A 343 11.94 -1.03 -10.66
C GLY A 343 11.65 -0.98 -12.15
N TYR A 344 11.53 0.23 -12.72
CA TYR A 344 11.35 0.47 -14.17
C TYR A 344 12.48 1.28 -14.82
N THR A 345 13.41 1.82 -14.04
CA THR A 345 14.56 2.61 -14.52
C THR A 345 15.86 1.90 -14.22
N ASN A 346 16.98 2.43 -14.71
CA ASN A 346 18.30 1.96 -14.31
C ASN A 346 18.68 2.59 -12.97
N TYR A 347 19.34 1.80 -12.13
CA TYR A 347 19.83 2.25 -10.83
C TYR A 347 21.35 2.11 -10.77
N PRO A 348 22.04 2.95 -9.99
CA PRO A 348 23.42 2.71 -9.61
C PRO A 348 23.57 1.35 -8.91
N ASP A 349 24.75 0.74 -9.04
CA ASP A 349 24.97 -0.63 -8.57
C ASP A 349 24.69 -0.80 -7.07
N ASN A 350 25.04 0.19 -6.26
CA ASN A 350 24.86 0.13 -4.81
C ASN A 350 23.38 0.12 -4.38
N VAL A 351 22.47 0.65 -5.21
CA VAL A 351 21.02 0.56 -4.97
C VAL A 351 20.52 -0.87 -5.17
N VAL A 352 20.96 -1.53 -6.25
CA VAL A 352 20.59 -2.92 -6.53
C VAL A 352 21.18 -3.85 -5.46
N GLN A 353 22.44 -3.63 -5.08
CA GLN A 353 23.11 -4.37 -4.02
C GLN A 353 22.39 -4.23 -2.67
N SER A 354 22.05 -3.00 -2.28
CA SER A 354 21.27 -2.70 -1.07
C SER A 354 19.92 -3.41 -1.07
N PHE A 355 19.19 -3.35 -2.19
CA PHE A 355 17.89 -4.00 -2.31
C PHE A 355 17.99 -5.53 -2.17
N VAL A 356 18.99 -6.15 -2.81
CA VAL A 356 19.20 -7.60 -2.70
C VAL A 356 19.58 -8.01 -1.28
N ALA A 357 20.46 -7.24 -0.63
CA ALA A 357 20.85 -7.49 0.76
C ALA A 357 19.63 -7.41 1.69
N GLN A 358 18.82 -6.36 1.56
CA GLN A 358 17.60 -6.21 2.35
C GLN A 358 16.57 -7.32 2.07
N ALA A 359 16.36 -7.69 0.81
CA ALA A 359 15.47 -8.80 0.43
C ALA A 359 15.92 -10.14 1.03
N ALA A 360 17.22 -10.40 1.04
CA ALA A 360 17.81 -11.60 1.63
C ALA A 360 17.64 -11.63 3.16
N GLU A 361 17.78 -10.47 3.82
CA GLU A 361 17.56 -10.31 5.26
C GLU A 361 16.09 -10.49 5.65
N THR A 362 15.17 -9.84 4.92
CA THR A 362 13.74 -9.92 5.21
C THR A 362 13.17 -11.33 4.96
N GLY A 363 13.70 -12.09 4.00
CA GLY A 363 13.39 -13.52 3.92
C GLY A 363 13.46 -14.21 2.56
N ILE A 364 13.92 -13.54 1.49
CA ILE A 364 14.09 -14.18 0.17
C ILE A 364 15.28 -15.16 0.20
N ASP A 365 15.04 -16.34 -0.36
CA ASP A 365 16.01 -17.44 -0.40
C ASP A 365 16.55 -17.70 -1.81
N VAL A 366 15.66 -17.64 -2.81
CA VAL A 366 15.99 -17.85 -4.21
C VAL A 366 15.72 -16.59 -5.02
N PHE A 367 16.77 -16.09 -5.67
CA PHE A 367 16.70 -14.95 -6.57
C PHE A 367 16.84 -15.42 -8.01
N ARG A 368 15.72 -15.42 -8.73
CA ARG A 368 15.70 -15.63 -10.17
C ARG A 368 16.07 -14.33 -10.87
N VAL A 369 17.35 -14.21 -11.23
CA VAL A 369 17.90 -13.03 -11.90
C VAL A 369 17.81 -13.21 -13.42
N PHE A 370 17.13 -12.29 -14.09
CA PHE A 370 17.03 -12.27 -15.55
C PHE A 370 17.32 -10.87 -16.12
N ASP A 371 17.61 -10.80 -17.40
CA ASP A 371 17.74 -9.55 -18.16
C ASP A 371 16.76 -9.56 -19.35
N SER A 372 16.15 -8.41 -19.65
CA SER A 372 15.10 -8.36 -20.67
C SER A 372 15.59 -8.59 -22.10
N LEU A 373 16.90 -8.53 -22.33
CA LEU A 373 17.56 -8.74 -23.62
C LEU A 373 18.58 -9.89 -23.56
N ASN A 374 18.53 -10.71 -22.50
CA ASN A 374 19.46 -11.81 -22.23
C ASN A 374 20.94 -11.37 -22.15
N TRP A 375 21.20 -10.18 -21.61
CA TRP A 375 22.55 -9.68 -21.48
C TRP A 375 23.16 -9.99 -20.10
N VAL A 376 24.04 -11.00 -20.06
CA VAL A 376 24.66 -11.49 -18.79
C VAL A 376 25.40 -10.39 -18.03
N GLU A 377 26.09 -9.49 -18.73
CA GLU A 377 26.77 -8.36 -18.09
C GLU A 377 25.82 -7.49 -17.27
N ASN A 378 24.57 -7.31 -17.74
CA ASN A 378 23.58 -6.53 -17.03
C ASN A 378 22.99 -7.24 -15.80
N MET A 379 23.17 -8.56 -15.71
CA MET A 379 22.76 -9.37 -14.54
C MET A 379 23.82 -9.44 -13.45
N ARG A 380 25.09 -9.17 -13.77
CA ARG A 380 26.24 -9.36 -12.86
C ARG A 380 26.06 -8.70 -11.50
N VAL A 381 25.62 -7.44 -11.47
CA VAL A 381 25.45 -6.68 -10.22
C VAL A 381 24.52 -7.39 -9.25
N ALA A 382 23.36 -7.84 -9.72
CA ALA A 382 22.40 -8.57 -8.90
C ALA A 382 22.91 -9.97 -8.54
N MET A 383 23.48 -10.71 -9.48
CA MET A 383 24.02 -12.05 -9.22
C MET A 383 25.12 -12.02 -8.16
N ASP A 384 26.07 -11.09 -8.29
CA ASP A 384 27.18 -10.94 -7.35
C ASP A 384 26.66 -10.51 -5.96
N ALA A 385 25.63 -9.66 -5.89
CA ALA A 385 24.97 -9.28 -4.63
C ALA A 385 24.24 -10.46 -3.96
N VAL A 386 23.53 -11.29 -4.72
CA VAL A 386 22.83 -12.48 -4.19
C VAL A 386 23.83 -13.46 -3.58
N ARG A 387 24.96 -13.67 -4.26
CA ARG A 387 26.04 -14.52 -3.78
C ARG A 387 26.71 -13.94 -2.53
N ALA A 388 26.91 -12.62 -2.48
CA ALA A 388 27.44 -11.95 -1.29
C ALA A 388 26.49 -12.07 -0.08
N ALA A 389 25.18 -12.16 -0.31
CA ALA A 389 24.17 -12.39 0.70
C ALA A 389 23.98 -13.88 1.09
N ASP A 390 24.80 -14.79 0.55
CA ASP A 390 24.76 -16.25 0.77
C ASP A 390 23.38 -16.87 0.45
N LYS A 391 22.74 -16.39 -0.63
CA LYS A 391 21.45 -16.87 -1.13
C LYS A 391 21.56 -17.59 -2.47
N VAL A 392 20.49 -18.27 -2.86
CA VAL A 392 20.46 -19.06 -4.10
C VAL A 392 20.30 -18.15 -5.31
N CYS A 393 21.41 -17.88 -5.99
CA CYS A 393 21.42 -17.23 -7.30
C CYS A 393 20.98 -18.19 -8.43
N GLU A 394 19.79 -17.96 -8.98
CA GLU A 394 19.32 -18.57 -10.22
C GLU A 394 19.50 -17.59 -11.39
N GLY A 395 20.52 -17.82 -12.22
CA GLY A 395 20.78 -17.02 -13.42
C GLY A 395 19.93 -17.53 -14.58
N SER A 396 19.13 -16.65 -15.20
CA SER A 396 18.08 -17.07 -16.12
C SER A 396 18.33 -16.68 -17.58
N ILE A 397 18.01 -17.60 -18.48
CA ILE A 397 17.90 -17.37 -19.92
C ILE A 397 16.42 -17.21 -20.28
N CYS A 398 16.03 -16.07 -20.87
CA CYS A 398 14.71 -15.91 -21.46
C CYS A 398 14.64 -16.61 -22.82
N TYR A 399 13.70 -17.53 -23.00
CA TYR A 399 13.49 -18.24 -24.27
C TYR A 399 12.68 -17.39 -25.24
N THR A 400 13.11 -17.32 -26.50
CA THR A 400 12.38 -16.67 -27.60
C THR A 400 12.65 -17.37 -28.93
N GLY A 401 11.81 -17.13 -29.93
CA GLY A 401 11.98 -17.73 -31.23
C GLY A 401 11.55 -19.19 -31.30
N ASP A 402 12.07 -19.88 -32.32
CA ASP A 402 11.76 -21.27 -32.62
C ASP A 402 13.05 -21.98 -33.04
N LEU A 403 13.62 -22.79 -32.15
CA LEU A 403 14.84 -23.57 -32.36
C LEU A 403 14.86 -24.41 -33.64
N PHE A 404 13.70 -24.81 -34.16
CA PHE A 404 13.60 -25.67 -35.34
C PHE A 404 13.22 -24.89 -36.60
N ASN A 405 12.97 -23.59 -36.49
CA ASN A 405 12.72 -22.74 -37.64
C ASN A 405 14.05 -22.23 -38.23
N PRO A 406 14.49 -22.71 -39.40
CA PRO A 406 15.76 -22.27 -40.01
C PRO A 406 15.75 -20.78 -40.37
N ASP A 407 14.58 -20.19 -40.62
CA ASP A 407 14.42 -18.77 -40.94
C ASP A 407 14.58 -17.86 -39.72
N ARG A 408 14.64 -18.44 -38.50
CA ARG A 408 14.86 -17.73 -37.22
C ARG A 408 16.11 -18.23 -36.49
N SER A 409 17.21 -18.39 -37.23
CA SER A 409 18.49 -18.93 -36.72
C SER A 409 19.25 -18.05 -35.72
N LYS A 410 18.77 -16.83 -35.40
CA LYS A 410 19.41 -15.94 -34.42
C LYS A 410 19.48 -16.56 -33.02
N TYR A 411 18.40 -17.22 -32.60
CA TYR A 411 18.26 -17.86 -31.29
C TYR A 411 18.33 -19.38 -31.44
N ASP A 412 19.48 -19.87 -31.93
CA ASP A 412 19.74 -21.29 -32.13
C ASP A 412 20.21 -22.00 -30.85
N LEU A 413 20.49 -23.30 -30.94
CA LEU A 413 20.96 -24.07 -29.78
C LEU A 413 22.30 -23.56 -29.23
N LYS A 414 23.19 -23.04 -30.09
CA LYS A 414 24.51 -22.52 -29.68
C LYS A 414 24.35 -21.25 -28.86
N TYR A 415 23.41 -20.40 -29.22
CA TYR A 415 23.05 -19.20 -28.46
C TYR A 415 22.70 -19.55 -27.01
N TYR A 416 21.77 -20.49 -26.80
CA TYR A 416 21.32 -20.88 -25.47
C TYR A 416 22.43 -21.56 -24.64
N VAL A 417 23.21 -22.46 -25.25
CA VAL A 417 24.34 -23.12 -24.57
C VAL A 417 25.41 -22.10 -24.16
N LYS A 418 25.76 -21.18 -25.06
CA LYS A 418 26.74 -20.11 -24.77
C LYS A 418 26.28 -19.27 -23.58
N MET A 419 25.03 -18.82 -23.58
CA MET A 419 24.50 -18.00 -22.49
C MET A 419 24.48 -18.77 -21.16
N GLY A 420 24.13 -20.06 -21.18
CA GLY A 420 24.19 -20.91 -19.98
C GLY A 420 25.61 -21.04 -19.43
N GLN A 421 26.63 -21.14 -20.30
CA GLN A 421 28.04 -21.14 -19.89
C GLN A 421 28.47 -19.78 -19.29
N GLU A 422 28.03 -18.67 -19.88
CA GLU A 422 28.30 -17.32 -19.34
C GLU A 422 27.67 -17.12 -17.97
N LEU A 423 26.42 -17.57 -17.76
CA LEU A 423 25.73 -17.54 -16.46
C LEU A 423 26.43 -18.40 -15.41
N LYS A 424 26.90 -19.59 -15.78
CA LYS A 424 27.73 -20.44 -14.91
C LYS A 424 29.03 -19.75 -14.52
N GLN A 425 29.70 -19.09 -15.47
CA GLN A 425 30.93 -18.33 -15.19
C GLN A 425 30.67 -17.11 -14.30
N ALA A 426 29.49 -16.50 -14.39
CA ALA A 426 29.02 -15.48 -13.46
C ALA A 426 28.68 -16.04 -12.06
N GLY A 427 28.66 -17.36 -11.90
CA GLY A 427 28.47 -18.07 -10.63
C GLY A 427 27.02 -18.29 -10.23
N ALA A 428 26.12 -18.44 -11.21
CA ALA A 428 24.80 -18.99 -10.96
C ALA A 428 24.92 -20.38 -10.32
N HIS A 429 24.13 -20.63 -9.26
CA HIS A 429 24.01 -21.97 -8.67
C HIS A 429 23.03 -22.83 -9.48
N ILE A 430 21.98 -22.20 -10.01
CA ILE A 430 20.91 -22.82 -10.80
C ILE A 430 20.77 -22.07 -12.12
N LEU A 431 20.54 -22.81 -13.22
CA LEU A 431 20.23 -22.23 -14.52
C LEU A 431 18.71 -22.13 -14.69
N GLY A 432 18.18 -20.92 -14.70
CA GLY A 432 16.78 -20.66 -15.04
C GLY A 432 16.57 -20.72 -16.55
N LEU A 433 15.57 -21.45 -17.02
CA LEU A 433 15.09 -21.41 -18.40
C LEU A 433 13.69 -20.79 -18.41
N LYS A 434 13.61 -19.49 -18.67
CA LYS A 434 12.38 -18.69 -18.59
C LYS A 434 11.72 -18.53 -19.95
N ASP A 435 10.74 -19.35 -20.24
CA ASP A 435 9.84 -19.21 -21.39
C ASP A 435 8.62 -18.36 -21.02
N MET A 436 8.82 -17.04 -20.94
CA MET A 436 7.82 -16.06 -20.48
C MET A 436 6.54 -15.95 -21.33
N ALA A 437 6.55 -16.51 -22.53
CA ALA A 437 5.44 -16.45 -23.47
C ALA A 437 4.80 -17.83 -23.73
N GLY A 438 5.45 -18.94 -23.34
CA GLY A 438 4.94 -20.29 -23.63
C GLY A 438 5.24 -20.73 -25.06
N LEU A 439 6.44 -20.38 -25.57
CA LEU A 439 6.88 -20.62 -26.94
C LEU A 439 7.61 -21.95 -27.12
N LEU A 440 8.19 -22.50 -26.05
CA LEU A 440 9.00 -23.71 -26.15
C LEU A 440 8.11 -24.93 -26.37
N LYS A 441 8.23 -25.55 -27.55
CA LYS A 441 7.44 -26.74 -27.91
C LYS A 441 8.07 -28.01 -27.31
N PRO A 442 7.30 -29.09 -27.10
CA PRO A 442 7.80 -30.31 -26.46
C PRO A 442 9.02 -30.94 -27.15
N ALA A 443 9.05 -30.95 -28.49
CA ALA A 443 10.19 -31.49 -29.23
C ALA A 443 11.46 -30.66 -29.06
N GLN A 444 11.31 -29.34 -28.92
CA GLN A 444 12.41 -28.40 -28.71
C GLN A 444 12.94 -28.48 -27.27
N ALA A 445 12.04 -28.62 -26.29
CA ALA A 445 12.41 -28.80 -24.89
C ALA A 445 13.34 -30.01 -24.69
N ARG A 446 13.06 -31.15 -25.34
CA ARG A 446 13.93 -32.34 -25.27
C ARG A 446 15.35 -32.07 -25.74
N VAL A 447 15.50 -31.30 -26.82
CA VAL A 447 16.81 -30.97 -27.39
C VAL A 447 17.52 -29.93 -26.52
N LEU A 448 16.83 -28.85 -26.18
CA LEU A 448 17.40 -27.73 -25.44
C LEU A 448 17.83 -28.13 -24.03
N VAL A 449 16.94 -28.75 -23.26
CA VAL A 449 17.24 -29.18 -21.87
C VAL A 449 18.40 -30.16 -21.86
N LYS A 450 18.40 -31.15 -22.76
CA LYS A 450 19.49 -32.12 -22.86
C LYS A 450 20.84 -31.44 -23.17
N ALA A 451 20.86 -30.52 -24.12
CA ALA A 451 22.08 -29.77 -24.46
C ALA A 451 22.57 -28.91 -23.29
N LEU A 452 21.67 -28.20 -22.60
CA LEU A 452 22.03 -27.38 -21.44
C LEU A 452 22.57 -28.25 -20.29
N LYS A 453 21.95 -29.40 -19.98
CA LYS A 453 22.44 -30.33 -18.96
C LYS A 453 23.84 -30.83 -19.28
N GLN A 454 24.10 -31.18 -20.54
CA GLN A 454 25.39 -31.72 -20.98
C GLN A 454 26.50 -30.67 -21.05
N GLU A 455 26.21 -29.49 -21.59
CA GLU A 455 27.23 -28.48 -21.92
C GLU A 455 27.44 -27.43 -20.82
N VAL A 456 26.45 -27.23 -19.95
CA VAL A 456 26.53 -26.27 -18.83
C VAL A 456 26.74 -27.00 -17.50
N GLY A 457 25.97 -28.05 -17.23
CA GLY A 457 26.12 -28.89 -16.03
C GLY A 457 25.63 -28.27 -14.71
N LEU A 458 24.87 -27.17 -14.76
CA LEU A 458 24.09 -26.68 -13.61
C LEU A 458 22.72 -27.39 -13.55
N PRO A 459 22.10 -27.52 -12.37
CA PRO A 459 20.69 -27.89 -12.31
C PRO A 459 19.84 -26.84 -13.04
N ILE A 460 18.81 -27.30 -13.76
CA ILE A 460 17.94 -26.47 -14.59
C ILE A 460 16.57 -26.33 -13.93
N HIS A 461 16.12 -25.09 -13.81
CA HIS A 461 14.79 -24.73 -13.35
C HIS A 461 13.99 -24.18 -14.54
N PHE A 462 12.99 -24.93 -15.01
CA PHE A 462 12.23 -24.56 -16.20
C PHE A 462 10.93 -23.86 -15.83
N HIS A 463 10.75 -22.69 -16.41
CA HIS A 463 9.58 -21.85 -16.25
C HIS A 463 8.92 -21.66 -17.62
N THR A 464 7.61 -21.88 -17.72
CA THR A 464 6.84 -21.62 -18.94
C THR A 464 5.42 -21.15 -18.60
N HIS A 465 4.68 -20.72 -19.61
CA HIS A 465 3.28 -20.32 -19.53
C HIS A 465 2.42 -21.21 -20.43
N ASP A 466 1.20 -21.51 -20.02
CA ASP A 466 0.27 -22.41 -20.71
C ASP A 466 -0.66 -21.68 -21.70
N THR A 467 -0.19 -20.55 -22.26
CA THR A 467 -0.99 -19.68 -23.12
C THR A 467 -1.50 -20.45 -24.34
N SER A 468 -0.65 -21.33 -24.89
CA SER A 468 -0.98 -22.18 -26.04
C SER A 468 -1.76 -23.45 -25.67
N GLY A 469 -1.92 -23.75 -24.37
CA GLY A 469 -2.51 -24.99 -23.87
C GLY A 469 -1.60 -26.23 -24.01
N GLY A 470 -0.34 -26.04 -24.41
CA GLY A 470 0.63 -27.10 -24.63
C GLY A 470 1.71 -27.23 -23.55
N ALA A 471 1.71 -26.39 -22.52
CA ALA A 471 2.84 -26.28 -21.60
C ALA A 471 3.04 -27.53 -20.74
N ILE A 472 1.97 -28.22 -20.35
CA ILE A 472 2.08 -29.51 -19.63
C ILE A 472 2.88 -30.52 -20.46
N ALA A 473 2.59 -30.63 -21.76
CA ALA A 473 3.34 -31.52 -22.65
C ALA A 473 4.83 -31.11 -22.75
N THR A 474 5.11 -29.80 -22.76
CA THR A 474 6.47 -29.27 -22.76
C THR A 474 7.19 -29.58 -21.45
N VAL A 475 6.53 -29.42 -20.30
CA VAL A 475 7.07 -29.76 -18.97
C VAL A 475 7.40 -31.25 -18.88
N LEU A 476 6.50 -32.13 -19.30
CA LEU A 476 6.76 -33.58 -19.31
C LEU A 476 7.95 -33.93 -20.23
N ALA A 477 8.04 -33.31 -21.40
CA ALA A 477 9.17 -33.48 -22.31
C ALA A 477 10.50 -32.96 -21.72
N ALA A 478 10.48 -31.86 -20.95
CA ALA A 478 11.62 -31.36 -20.22
C ALA A 478 12.01 -32.29 -19.06
N ALA A 479 11.03 -32.87 -18.37
CA ALA A 479 11.23 -33.88 -17.32
C ALA A 479 11.91 -35.15 -17.87
N GLU A 480 11.45 -35.67 -19.00
CA GLU A 480 12.11 -36.78 -19.72
C GLU A 480 13.57 -36.44 -20.09
N ALA A 481 13.85 -35.19 -20.42
CA ALA A 481 15.17 -34.72 -20.80
C ALA A 481 16.10 -34.39 -19.63
N GLY A 482 15.61 -34.51 -18.39
CA GLY A 482 16.43 -34.33 -17.18
C GLY A 482 16.39 -32.93 -16.56
N VAL A 483 15.35 -32.12 -16.80
CA VAL A 483 15.16 -30.85 -16.06
C VAL A 483 14.98 -31.13 -14.57
N ASP A 484 15.53 -30.31 -13.68
CA ASP A 484 15.61 -30.62 -12.25
C ASP A 484 14.39 -30.10 -11.47
N ALA A 485 13.94 -28.88 -11.79
CA ALA A 485 12.72 -28.29 -11.25
C ALA A 485 11.86 -27.61 -12.33
N VAL A 486 10.56 -27.50 -12.08
CA VAL A 486 9.63 -26.75 -12.92
C VAL A 486 8.73 -25.83 -12.11
N ASP A 487 8.35 -24.70 -12.71
CA ASP A 487 7.32 -23.82 -12.18
C ASP A 487 5.92 -24.32 -12.58
N ALA A 488 5.02 -24.40 -11.60
CA ALA A 488 3.60 -24.71 -11.80
C ALA A 488 2.74 -23.85 -10.88
N ALA A 489 1.46 -23.67 -11.20
CA ALA A 489 0.50 -22.99 -10.33
C ALA A 489 -0.60 -23.95 -9.85
N MET A 490 -1.12 -23.72 -8.65
CA MET A 490 -2.30 -24.41 -8.14
C MET A 490 -3.43 -24.32 -9.16
N ASP A 491 -4.27 -25.36 -9.24
CA ASP A 491 -5.15 -25.53 -10.39
C ASP A 491 -6.05 -24.30 -10.63
N ALA A 492 -6.59 -23.72 -9.56
CA ALA A 492 -7.39 -22.50 -9.58
C ALA A 492 -6.68 -21.25 -10.15
N PHE A 493 -5.35 -21.24 -10.21
CA PHE A 493 -4.51 -20.17 -10.72
C PHE A 493 -3.61 -20.62 -11.88
N SER A 494 -3.91 -21.75 -12.52
CA SER A 494 -3.15 -22.29 -13.64
C SER A 494 -3.84 -22.09 -14.99
N GLY A 495 -3.15 -22.44 -16.08
CA GLY A 495 -3.69 -22.41 -17.43
C GLY A 495 -3.76 -21.00 -18.03
N ASN A 496 -4.14 -20.93 -19.32
CA ASN A 496 -4.12 -19.68 -20.10
C ASN A 496 -2.76 -18.98 -19.96
N THR A 497 -2.73 -17.68 -19.70
CA THR A 497 -1.50 -16.91 -19.53
C THR A 497 -0.72 -17.26 -18.25
N SER A 498 -1.21 -18.15 -17.38
CA SER A 498 -0.50 -18.62 -16.19
C SER A 498 0.42 -19.81 -16.48
N GLN A 499 1.05 -20.36 -15.45
CA GLN A 499 1.81 -21.61 -15.50
C GLN A 499 0.91 -22.82 -15.77
N PRO A 500 1.49 -23.94 -16.24
CA PRO A 500 0.79 -25.22 -16.33
C PRO A 500 0.28 -25.68 -14.95
N THR A 501 -0.81 -26.46 -14.98
CA THR A 501 -1.52 -26.94 -13.80
C THR A 501 -0.67 -27.87 -12.92
N LEU A 502 -0.42 -27.45 -11.69
CA LEU A 502 0.41 -28.17 -10.71
C LEU A 502 -0.18 -29.55 -10.39
N GLY A 503 -1.47 -29.65 -10.07
CA GLY A 503 -2.12 -30.93 -9.77
C GLY A 503 -2.03 -31.92 -10.93
N THR A 504 -2.17 -31.43 -12.16
CA THR A 504 -2.06 -32.26 -13.38
C THR A 504 -0.64 -32.76 -13.60
N ILE A 505 0.38 -31.93 -13.39
CA ILE A 505 1.78 -32.37 -13.47
C ILE A 505 2.06 -33.43 -12.39
N VAL A 506 1.64 -33.20 -11.15
CA VAL A 506 1.84 -34.16 -10.05
C VAL A 506 1.16 -35.49 -10.33
N GLU A 507 -0.09 -35.50 -10.79
CA GLU A 507 -0.79 -36.76 -11.12
C GLU A 507 -0.14 -37.46 -12.33
N ALA A 508 0.29 -36.72 -13.35
CA ALA A 508 0.98 -37.28 -14.51
C ALA A 508 2.31 -37.98 -14.14
N MET A 509 3.02 -37.47 -13.12
CA MET A 509 4.30 -38.01 -12.66
C MET A 509 4.15 -39.12 -11.60
N ARG A 510 2.94 -39.41 -11.10
CA ARG A 510 2.70 -40.29 -9.94
C ARG A 510 3.31 -41.68 -10.03
N TYR A 511 3.30 -42.27 -11.23
CA TYR A 511 3.89 -43.60 -11.48
C TYR A 511 5.14 -43.54 -12.37
N ASP A 512 5.65 -42.34 -12.61
CA ASP A 512 6.91 -42.14 -13.32
C ASP A 512 8.10 -42.30 -12.37
N THR A 513 9.27 -42.62 -12.92
CA THR A 513 10.55 -42.60 -12.20
C THR A 513 10.89 -41.26 -11.56
N ARG A 514 10.31 -40.18 -12.05
CA ARG A 514 10.50 -38.80 -11.61
C ARG A 514 9.34 -38.26 -10.78
N ASN A 515 8.58 -39.14 -10.10
CA ASN A 515 7.50 -38.76 -9.18
C ASN A 515 7.91 -37.60 -8.26
N THR A 516 7.07 -36.56 -8.17
CA THR A 516 7.36 -35.32 -7.43
C THR A 516 7.38 -35.50 -5.91
N GLY A 517 6.75 -36.55 -5.39
CA GLY A 517 6.58 -36.79 -3.95
C GLY A 517 5.56 -35.87 -3.26
N LEU A 518 4.84 -35.03 -4.02
CA LEU A 518 3.80 -34.14 -3.49
C LEU A 518 2.46 -34.87 -3.31
N ASP A 519 1.73 -34.49 -2.26
CA ASP A 519 0.41 -35.04 -1.94
C ASP A 519 -0.67 -34.36 -2.79
N ILE A 520 -1.25 -35.13 -3.72
CA ILE A 520 -2.27 -34.61 -4.65
C ILE A 520 -3.57 -34.20 -3.94
N ASP A 521 -3.92 -34.83 -2.83
CA ASP A 521 -5.13 -34.47 -2.10
C ASP A 521 -4.92 -33.14 -1.37
N ALA A 522 -3.71 -32.88 -0.85
CA ALA A 522 -3.38 -31.58 -0.28
C ALA A 522 -3.41 -30.47 -1.34
N ILE A 523 -2.90 -30.74 -2.53
CA ILE A 523 -2.94 -29.81 -3.67
C ILE A 523 -4.39 -29.46 -4.03
N ARG A 524 -5.27 -30.46 -4.13
CA ARG A 524 -6.70 -30.25 -4.45
C ARG A 524 -7.40 -29.42 -3.37
N GLU A 525 -7.17 -29.69 -2.09
CA GLU A 525 -7.73 -28.92 -0.98
C GLU A 525 -7.27 -27.46 -0.99
N ILE A 526 -5.96 -27.23 -1.19
CA ILE A 526 -5.39 -25.88 -1.32
C ILE A 526 -5.95 -25.18 -2.57
N SER A 527 -6.11 -25.89 -3.68
CA SER A 527 -6.71 -25.35 -4.91
C SER A 527 -8.17 -24.95 -4.69
N THR A 528 -8.96 -25.70 -3.92
CA THR A 528 -10.34 -25.32 -3.55
C THR A 528 -10.38 -24.02 -2.74
N TYR A 529 -9.42 -23.79 -1.83
CA TYR A 529 -9.27 -22.50 -1.17
C TYR A 529 -9.03 -21.39 -2.20
N TRP A 530 -8.09 -21.61 -3.12
CA TRP A 530 -7.74 -20.63 -4.13
C TRP A 530 -8.86 -20.35 -5.13
N GLU A 531 -9.71 -21.31 -5.46
CA GLU A 531 -10.89 -21.12 -6.28
C GLU A 531 -11.87 -20.12 -5.63
N ALA A 532 -12.15 -20.31 -4.34
CA ALA A 532 -12.97 -19.39 -3.57
C ALA A 532 -12.33 -17.99 -3.44
N VAL A 533 -11.00 -17.92 -3.27
CA VAL A 533 -10.26 -16.66 -3.28
C VAL A 533 -10.38 -15.97 -4.64
N ARG A 534 -10.11 -16.66 -5.74
CA ARG A 534 -10.17 -16.13 -7.11
C ARG A 534 -11.54 -15.55 -7.45
N GLY A 535 -12.62 -16.17 -6.97
CA GLY A 535 -13.98 -15.65 -7.12
C GLY A 535 -14.18 -14.22 -6.58
N GLN A 536 -13.38 -13.78 -5.60
CA GLN A 536 -13.41 -12.41 -5.08
C GLN A 536 -12.77 -11.37 -6.01
N TYR A 537 -12.03 -11.81 -7.03
CA TYR A 537 -11.24 -10.99 -7.95
C TYR A 537 -11.82 -10.91 -9.37
N ALA A 538 -13.11 -11.21 -9.54
CA ALA A 538 -13.79 -11.20 -10.85
C ALA A 538 -13.55 -9.92 -11.68
N ALA A 539 -13.36 -8.77 -11.03
CA ALA A 539 -13.05 -7.49 -11.67
C ALA A 539 -11.68 -7.46 -12.39
N PHE A 540 -10.81 -8.42 -12.14
CA PHE A 540 -9.42 -8.41 -12.62
C PHE A 540 -9.08 -9.58 -13.55
N GLU A 541 -10.04 -10.46 -13.85
CA GLU A 541 -9.86 -11.59 -14.75
C GLU A 541 -9.36 -11.15 -16.13
N SER A 542 -8.38 -11.87 -16.66
CA SER A 542 -7.77 -11.60 -17.97
C SER A 542 -8.74 -11.80 -19.15
N GLY A 543 -9.82 -12.56 -18.94
CA GLY A 543 -10.90 -12.75 -19.90
C GLY A 543 -10.62 -13.74 -21.04
N LEU A 544 -9.49 -14.47 -20.99
CA LEU A 544 -9.23 -15.57 -21.92
C LEU A 544 -10.02 -16.81 -21.51
N GLN A 545 -10.91 -17.27 -22.40
CA GLN A 545 -11.75 -18.45 -22.17
C GLN A 545 -11.13 -19.76 -22.65
N ALA A 546 -10.10 -19.68 -23.52
CA ALA A 546 -9.47 -20.83 -24.14
C ALA A 546 -7.99 -20.53 -24.44
N PRO A 547 -7.17 -21.57 -24.67
CA PRO A 547 -5.82 -21.41 -25.18
C PRO A 547 -5.76 -20.63 -26.49
N ASP A 548 -4.66 -19.92 -26.69
CA ASP A 548 -4.42 -19.07 -27.86
C ASP A 548 -3.11 -19.45 -28.55
N SER A 549 -3.20 -19.99 -29.77
CA SER A 549 -2.05 -20.35 -30.59
C SER A 549 -1.40 -19.16 -31.30
N GLU A 550 -2.06 -18.00 -31.35
CA GLU A 550 -1.50 -16.77 -31.94
C GLU A 550 -0.25 -16.30 -31.18
N ILE A 551 -0.05 -16.80 -29.95
CA ILE A 551 1.17 -16.62 -29.18
C ILE A 551 2.45 -16.98 -29.94
N TYR A 552 2.41 -17.99 -30.83
CA TYR A 552 3.56 -18.38 -31.65
C TYR A 552 3.84 -17.42 -32.81
N LEU A 553 2.91 -16.52 -33.13
CA LEU A 553 3.09 -15.42 -34.08
C LEU A 553 3.67 -14.20 -33.35
N HIS A 554 2.94 -13.68 -32.36
CA HIS A 554 3.24 -12.38 -31.78
C HIS A 554 4.24 -12.44 -30.60
N GLU A 555 4.39 -13.60 -29.96
CA GLU A 555 5.36 -13.84 -28.87
C GLU A 555 5.21 -12.83 -27.70
N MET A 556 3.99 -12.39 -27.40
CA MET A 556 3.72 -11.47 -26.28
C MET A 556 3.67 -12.27 -24.99
N PRO A 557 4.48 -11.96 -23.97
CA PRO A 557 4.35 -12.58 -22.65
C PRO A 557 2.95 -12.37 -22.06
N GLY A 558 2.53 -13.26 -21.15
CA GLY A 558 1.17 -13.24 -20.58
C GLY A 558 0.72 -11.87 -20.07
N GLY A 559 1.52 -11.25 -19.18
CA GLY A 559 1.21 -9.90 -18.66
C GLY A 559 1.21 -8.79 -19.73
N GLN A 560 2.00 -8.91 -20.79
CA GLN A 560 2.00 -7.95 -21.90
C GLN A 560 0.72 -8.06 -22.71
N PHE A 561 0.23 -9.27 -22.98
CA PHE A 561 -1.00 -9.50 -23.74
C PHE A 561 -2.20 -8.82 -23.07
N THR A 562 -2.41 -9.07 -21.78
CA THR A 562 -3.54 -8.50 -21.03
C THR A 562 -3.46 -6.97 -20.97
N ASN A 563 -2.27 -6.42 -20.73
CA ASN A 563 -2.05 -4.97 -20.68
C ASN A 563 -2.27 -4.31 -22.06
N LEU A 564 -1.72 -4.87 -23.12
CA LEU A 564 -1.82 -4.33 -24.47
C LEU A 564 -3.26 -4.36 -24.99
N LYS A 565 -4.03 -5.39 -24.63
CA LYS A 565 -5.46 -5.48 -24.96
C LYS A 565 -6.28 -4.41 -24.26
N ALA A 566 -6.00 -4.14 -22.98
CA ALA A 566 -6.62 -3.03 -22.26
C ALA A 566 -6.26 -1.66 -22.88
N GLN A 567 -5.00 -1.46 -23.28
CA GLN A 567 -4.57 -0.24 -23.96
C GLN A 567 -5.24 -0.09 -25.34
N ALA A 568 -5.28 -1.15 -26.16
CA ALA A 568 -5.94 -1.15 -27.46
C ALA A 568 -7.42 -0.76 -27.33
N ARG A 569 -8.14 -1.31 -26.33
CA ARG A 569 -9.52 -0.93 -26.02
C ARG A 569 -9.66 0.55 -25.70
N SER A 570 -8.77 1.10 -24.85
CA SER A 570 -8.81 2.53 -24.50
C SER A 570 -8.59 3.46 -25.69
N LEU A 571 -7.91 2.98 -26.75
CA LEU A 571 -7.68 3.68 -28.00
C LEU A 571 -8.73 3.38 -29.09
N GLY A 572 -9.77 2.58 -28.77
CA GLY A 572 -10.79 2.18 -29.74
C GLY A 572 -10.32 1.17 -30.81
N LEU A 573 -9.27 0.40 -30.52
CA LEU A 573 -8.65 -0.57 -31.43
C LEU A 573 -9.05 -2.03 -31.12
N ASP A 574 -10.08 -2.28 -30.29
CA ASP A 574 -10.46 -3.64 -29.87
C ASP A 574 -10.86 -4.52 -31.06
N ASP A 575 -11.65 -3.98 -32.00
CA ASP A 575 -12.07 -4.68 -33.22
C ASP A 575 -10.91 -4.95 -34.20
N ARG A 576 -9.76 -4.29 -34.00
CA ARG A 576 -8.54 -4.41 -34.81
C ARG A 576 -7.43 -5.16 -34.07
N TRP A 577 -7.77 -5.96 -33.06
CA TRP A 577 -6.78 -6.71 -32.26
C TRP A 577 -5.84 -7.57 -33.11
N HIS A 578 -6.36 -8.25 -34.12
CA HIS A 578 -5.55 -9.06 -35.05
C HIS A 578 -4.47 -8.23 -35.78
N GLU A 579 -4.78 -6.97 -36.14
CA GLU A 579 -3.79 -6.06 -36.73
C GLU A 579 -2.73 -5.66 -35.71
N VAL A 580 -3.12 -5.44 -34.44
CA VAL A 580 -2.18 -5.15 -33.34
C VAL A 580 -1.24 -6.33 -33.10
N ALA A 581 -1.76 -7.56 -33.08
CA ALA A 581 -0.96 -8.78 -32.90
C ALA A 581 0.05 -8.98 -34.04
N GLN A 582 -0.38 -8.84 -35.30
CA GLN A 582 0.52 -8.90 -36.46
C GLN A 582 1.56 -7.78 -36.43
N THR A 583 1.13 -6.54 -36.14
CA THR A 583 2.05 -5.39 -36.07
C THR A 583 3.08 -5.56 -34.95
N TYR A 584 2.71 -6.19 -33.83
CA TYR A 584 3.66 -6.51 -32.76
C TYR A 584 4.76 -7.48 -33.24
N ALA A 585 4.41 -8.50 -34.02
CA ALA A 585 5.39 -9.38 -34.66
C ALA A 585 6.28 -8.62 -35.66
N ASP A 586 5.68 -7.74 -36.47
CA ASP A 586 6.41 -6.90 -37.43
C ASP A 586 7.40 -5.96 -36.75
N VAL A 587 7.00 -5.33 -35.64
CA VAL A 587 7.85 -4.48 -34.82
C VAL A 587 9.01 -5.27 -34.22
N ASN A 588 8.78 -6.49 -33.74
CA ASN A 588 9.86 -7.35 -33.25
C ASN A 588 10.93 -7.57 -34.34
N HIS A 589 10.51 -7.88 -35.56
CA HIS A 589 11.44 -8.05 -36.68
C HIS A 589 12.12 -6.73 -37.08
N MET A 590 11.39 -5.61 -37.07
CA MET A 590 11.91 -4.27 -37.33
C MET A 590 12.99 -3.87 -36.32
N PHE A 591 12.88 -4.31 -35.06
CA PHE A 591 13.89 -4.11 -34.02
C PHE A 591 15.00 -5.17 -34.00
N GLY A 592 15.04 -6.06 -35.00
CA GLY A 592 16.11 -7.04 -35.18
C GLY A 592 15.90 -8.37 -34.47
N ASP A 593 14.65 -8.75 -34.19
CA ASP A 593 14.23 -9.96 -33.48
C ASP A 593 14.81 -10.02 -32.06
N ILE A 594 14.09 -9.46 -31.08
CA ILE A 594 14.56 -9.29 -29.71
C ILE A 594 13.86 -10.24 -28.73
N VAL A 595 14.50 -10.48 -27.58
CA VAL A 595 13.83 -11.07 -26.42
C VAL A 595 12.80 -10.06 -25.91
N LYS A 596 11.57 -10.53 -25.69
CA LYS A 596 10.42 -9.69 -25.31
C LYS A 596 9.92 -10.10 -23.93
N VAL A 597 10.37 -9.37 -22.91
CA VAL A 597 9.90 -9.48 -21.53
C VAL A 597 9.96 -8.10 -20.90
N THR A 598 9.30 -7.84 -19.78
CA THR A 598 9.31 -6.48 -19.22
C THR A 598 10.75 -5.97 -18.95
N PRO A 599 11.15 -4.78 -19.44
CA PRO A 599 10.34 -3.78 -20.17
C PRO A 599 10.38 -3.86 -21.72
N SER A 600 11.24 -4.68 -22.35
CA SER A 600 11.34 -4.77 -23.83
C SER A 600 10.03 -5.15 -24.52
N SER A 601 9.20 -6.00 -23.89
CA SER A 601 7.87 -6.35 -24.41
C SER A 601 6.92 -5.15 -24.49
N LYS A 602 7.05 -4.20 -23.55
CA LYS A 602 6.27 -2.95 -23.55
C LYS A 602 6.69 -2.06 -24.72
N VAL A 603 8.00 -1.94 -24.97
CA VAL A 603 8.53 -1.11 -26.07
C VAL A 603 7.97 -1.56 -27.42
N VAL A 604 7.93 -2.87 -27.66
CA VAL A 604 7.32 -3.45 -28.87
C VAL A 604 5.82 -3.14 -28.93
N GLY A 605 5.12 -3.19 -27.78
CA GLY A 605 3.70 -2.90 -27.66
C GLY A 605 3.34 -1.44 -27.95
N ASP A 606 4.07 -0.50 -27.35
CA ASP A 606 3.88 0.93 -27.56
C ASP A 606 4.05 1.29 -29.05
N MET A 607 5.07 0.72 -29.70
CA MET A 607 5.31 0.91 -31.13
C MET A 607 4.20 0.29 -31.98
N ALA A 608 3.72 -0.91 -31.64
CA ALA A 608 2.65 -1.57 -32.38
C ALA A 608 1.33 -0.78 -32.32
N LEU A 609 0.93 -0.30 -31.14
CA LEU A 609 -0.25 0.55 -30.98
C LEU A 609 -0.13 1.85 -31.76
N MET A 610 1.04 2.50 -31.69
CA MET A 610 1.30 3.71 -32.46
C MET A 610 1.17 3.46 -33.97
N MET A 611 1.76 2.39 -34.48
CA MET A 611 1.66 2.06 -35.90
C MET A 611 0.22 1.79 -36.34
N VAL A 612 -0.54 0.98 -35.59
CA VAL A 612 -1.93 0.66 -35.94
C VAL A 612 -2.85 1.87 -35.85
N SER A 613 -2.68 2.71 -34.83
CA SER A 613 -3.46 3.94 -34.64
C SER A 613 -3.20 4.97 -35.74
N GLN A 614 -1.97 5.07 -36.23
CA GLN A 614 -1.58 6.02 -37.27
C GLN A 614 -1.67 5.43 -38.70
N GLY A 615 -2.03 4.15 -38.84
CA GLY A 615 -2.07 3.47 -40.14
C GLY A 615 -0.68 3.32 -40.80
N LEU A 616 0.38 3.25 -40.00
CA LEU A 616 1.75 3.09 -40.48
C LEU A 616 2.09 1.62 -40.72
N THR A 617 2.64 1.34 -41.90
CA THR A 617 3.22 0.04 -42.23
C THR A 617 4.69 -0.04 -41.81
N ARG A 618 5.19 -1.27 -41.61
CA ARG A 618 6.63 -1.51 -41.35
C ARG A 618 7.53 -0.85 -42.40
N GLY A 619 7.18 -0.97 -43.69
CA GLY A 619 7.96 -0.37 -44.77
C GLY A 619 8.06 1.16 -44.67
N GLN A 620 6.98 1.84 -44.27
CA GLN A 620 7.01 3.29 -44.03
C GLN A 620 7.87 3.65 -42.81
N VAL A 621 7.85 2.85 -41.76
CA VAL A 621 8.68 3.11 -40.58
C VAL A 621 10.17 2.87 -40.87
N GLU A 622 10.50 1.88 -41.69
CA GLU A 622 11.89 1.59 -42.08
C GLU A 622 12.42 2.56 -43.17
N ASP A 623 11.55 3.20 -43.95
CA ASP A 623 11.94 4.16 -45.00
C ASP A 623 12.56 5.43 -44.40
N PRO A 624 13.84 5.76 -44.69
CA PRO A 624 14.49 6.97 -44.19
C PRO A 624 13.80 8.29 -44.61
N ALA A 625 13.01 8.29 -45.68
CA ALA A 625 12.32 9.47 -46.19
C ALA A 625 11.02 9.80 -45.43
N VAL A 626 10.48 8.85 -44.66
CA VAL A 626 9.25 9.05 -43.89
C VAL A 626 9.60 9.49 -42.47
N ASP A 627 9.13 10.67 -42.07
CA ASP A 627 9.28 11.14 -40.69
C ASP A 627 8.34 10.37 -39.74
N VAL A 628 8.88 9.89 -38.62
CA VAL A 628 8.15 9.08 -37.63
C VAL A 628 8.53 9.56 -36.24
N SER A 629 7.53 9.96 -35.45
CA SER A 629 7.73 10.30 -34.05
C SER A 629 7.64 9.04 -33.20
N PHE A 630 8.79 8.46 -32.84
CA PHE A 630 8.85 7.27 -32.01
C PHE A 630 8.36 7.52 -30.58
N PRO A 631 7.73 6.54 -29.91
CA PRO A 631 7.46 6.59 -28.48
C PRO A 631 8.76 6.71 -27.67
N ASP A 632 8.73 7.38 -26.53
CA ASP A 632 9.90 7.55 -25.65
C ASP A 632 10.52 6.20 -25.25
N SER A 633 9.68 5.17 -25.05
CA SER A 633 10.13 3.82 -24.71
C SER A 633 11.00 3.20 -25.82
N VAL A 634 10.70 3.48 -27.09
CA VAL A 634 11.53 3.06 -28.23
C VAL A 634 12.82 3.85 -28.29
N ILE A 635 12.76 5.17 -28.08
CA ILE A 635 13.95 6.02 -28.05
C ILE A 635 14.90 5.56 -26.95
N ASP A 636 14.40 5.33 -25.73
CA ASP A 636 15.18 4.87 -24.59
C ASP A 636 15.84 3.50 -24.85
N MET A 637 15.11 2.57 -25.47
CA MET A 637 15.66 1.28 -25.87
C MET A 637 16.80 1.45 -26.89
N MET A 638 16.57 2.27 -27.93
CA MET A 638 17.57 2.54 -28.97
C MET A 638 18.79 3.30 -28.44
N GLN A 639 18.63 4.15 -27.41
CA GLN A 639 19.73 4.78 -26.68
C GLN A 639 20.59 3.78 -25.90
N GLY A 640 20.14 2.53 -25.77
CA GLY A 640 20.81 1.48 -25.00
C GLY A 640 20.46 1.51 -23.51
N LYS A 641 19.44 2.26 -23.08
CA LYS A 641 19.05 2.32 -21.66
C LYS A 641 18.50 0.99 -21.15
N LEU A 642 17.99 0.11 -22.02
CA LEU A 642 17.51 -1.22 -21.64
C LEU A 642 18.61 -2.29 -21.72
N GLY A 643 19.83 -1.91 -22.11
CA GLY A 643 20.92 -2.82 -22.41
C GLY A 643 21.03 -3.15 -23.90
N GLN A 644 21.79 -4.20 -24.21
CA GLN A 644 22.14 -4.57 -25.58
C GLN A 644 21.55 -5.93 -25.96
N PRO A 645 20.79 -6.03 -27.07
CA PRO A 645 20.33 -7.32 -27.57
C PRO A 645 21.48 -8.08 -28.23
N THR A 646 21.32 -9.39 -28.34
CA THR A 646 22.26 -10.22 -29.10
C THR A 646 22.32 -9.75 -30.55
N GLY A 647 23.52 -9.47 -31.06
CA GLY A 647 23.74 -8.93 -32.41
C GLY A 647 23.48 -7.43 -32.58
N GLY A 648 23.08 -6.71 -31.53
CA GLY A 648 22.77 -5.28 -31.58
C GLY A 648 21.42 -4.95 -32.24
N PHE A 649 21.00 -3.68 -32.15
CA PHE A 649 19.83 -3.19 -32.87
C PHE A 649 20.19 -2.82 -34.32
N PRO A 650 19.23 -2.86 -35.26
CA PRO A 650 19.46 -2.45 -36.65
C PRO A 650 19.98 -1.00 -36.76
N PRO A 651 21.12 -0.73 -37.42
CA PRO A 651 21.70 0.61 -37.49
C PRO A 651 20.79 1.68 -38.10
N ALA A 652 19.96 1.29 -39.08
CA ALA A 652 18.98 2.19 -39.68
C ALA A 652 17.95 2.69 -38.65
N MET A 653 17.48 1.79 -37.77
CA MET A 653 16.52 2.14 -36.72
C MET A 653 17.14 3.00 -35.63
N ILE A 654 18.39 2.72 -35.22
CA ILE A 654 19.14 3.58 -34.29
C ILE A 654 19.25 5.00 -34.86
N ASN A 655 19.75 5.13 -36.09
CA ASN A 655 19.97 6.44 -36.71
C ASN A 655 18.66 7.24 -36.85
N LYS A 656 17.56 6.56 -37.19
CA LYS A 656 16.25 7.20 -37.36
C LYS A 656 15.64 7.61 -36.02
N ALA A 657 15.63 6.73 -35.02
CA ALA A 657 15.06 7.02 -33.71
C ALA A 657 15.88 8.07 -32.93
N LEU A 658 17.21 8.03 -33.06
CA LEU A 658 18.13 8.92 -32.31
C LEU A 658 18.57 10.17 -33.10
N LYS A 659 18.11 10.34 -34.34
CA LYS A 659 18.44 11.47 -35.22
C LYS A 659 19.95 11.76 -35.31
N GLY A 660 20.75 10.69 -35.41
CA GLY A 660 22.21 10.75 -35.52
C GLY A 660 22.98 10.78 -34.19
N ALA A 661 22.33 10.78 -33.03
CA ALA A 661 23.01 10.57 -31.75
C ALA A 661 23.48 9.11 -31.60
N ALA A 662 24.66 8.91 -31.00
CA ALA A 662 25.21 7.58 -30.77
C ALA A 662 24.53 6.89 -29.57
N PRO A 663 24.23 5.58 -29.66
CA PRO A 663 23.69 4.82 -28.54
C PRO A 663 24.76 4.50 -27.50
N ASN A 664 24.35 4.28 -26.26
CA ASN A 664 25.23 3.73 -25.22
C ASN A 664 25.35 2.22 -25.36
N LEU A 665 26.57 1.72 -25.60
CA LEU A 665 26.86 0.29 -25.74
C LEU A 665 27.36 -0.36 -24.44
N GLU A 666 27.59 0.44 -23.39
CA GLU A 666 27.97 -0.05 -22.07
C GLU A 666 26.76 -0.39 -21.21
N ARG A 667 26.99 -1.09 -20.09
CA ARG A 667 25.93 -1.42 -19.14
C ARG A 667 25.32 -0.12 -18.59
N PRO A 668 23.98 0.08 -18.64
CA PRO A 668 23.36 1.36 -18.29
C PRO A 668 23.70 1.88 -16.90
N GLY A 669 23.82 1.00 -15.91
CA GLY A 669 24.15 1.36 -14.53
C GLY A 669 25.63 1.70 -14.29
N LYS A 670 26.54 1.34 -15.20
CA LYS A 670 28.00 1.44 -15.00
C LYS A 670 28.48 2.87 -14.75
N ASN A 671 27.87 3.83 -15.44
CA ASN A 671 28.27 5.23 -15.40
C ASN A 671 27.37 6.09 -14.51
N LEU A 672 26.43 5.47 -13.77
CA LEU A 672 25.60 6.17 -12.82
C LEU A 672 26.37 6.39 -11.51
N THR A 673 26.33 7.61 -10.99
CA THR A 673 26.95 7.95 -9.71
C THR A 673 26.31 7.14 -8.59
N PRO A 674 27.09 6.47 -7.72
CA PRO A 674 26.56 5.82 -6.53
C PRO A 674 25.73 6.79 -5.67
N ILE A 675 24.62 6.31 -5.12
CA ILE A 675 23.79 7.10 -4.20
C ILE A 675 24.38 7.05 -2.79
N ASP A 676 24.43 8.20 -2.12
CA ASP A 676 24.65 8.26 -0.66
C ASP A 676 23.37 7.81 0.05
N MET A 677 23.43 6.63 0.67
CA MET A 677 22.26 5.99 1.29
C MET A 677 21.71 6.79 2.47
N GLU A 678 22.57 7.48 3.22
CA GLU A 678 22.13 8.25 4.39
C GLU A 678 21.50 9.58 3.96
N ALA A 679 22.07 10.23 2.94
CA ALA A 679 21.43 11.39 2.33
C ALA A 679 20.06 11.02 1.72
N ALA A 680 19.97 9.89 1.01
CA ALA A 680 18.70 9.40 0.46
C ALA A 680 17.68 9.05 1.56
N ARG A 681 18.13 8.53 2.71
CA ARG A 681 17.26 8.28 3.87
C ARG A 681 16.70 9.58 4.46
N GLN A 682 17.52 10.61 4.56
CA GLN A 682 17.08 11.94 5.01
C GLN A 682 16.09 12.58 4.04
N GLU A 683 16.31 12.43 2.73
CA GLU A 683 15.38 12.87 1.69
C GLU A 683 14.03 12.12 1.78
N ALA A 684 14.08 10.80 1.88
CA ALA A 684 12.89 9.96 2.04
C ALA A 684 12.10 10.36 3.30
N SER A 685 12.79 10.55 4.43
CA SER A 685 12.20 10.98 5.70
C SER A 685 11.52 12.35 5.56
N ALA A 686 12.20 13.32 4.94
CA ALA A 686 11.64 14.64 4.69
C ALA A 686 10.38 14.57 3.80
N ALA A 687 10.37 13.67 2.81
CA ALA A 687 9.22 13.47 1.91
C ALA A 687 7.98 12.87 2.60
N ILE A 688 8.13 12.32 3.81
CA ILE A 688 7.03 11.73 4.60
C ILE A 688 6.84 12.41 5.97
N ASP A 689 7.05 13.73 6.02
CA ASP A 689 6.91 14.59 7.20
C ASP A 689 7.89 14.27 8.35
N GLY A 690 9.13 13.90 8.02
CA GLY A 690 10.21 13.67 8.97
C GLY A 690 10.08 12.37 9.77
N LYS A 691 9.32 11.39 9.26
CA LYS A 691 9.20 10.09 9.92
C LYS A 691 10.47 9.27 9.75
N GLU A 692 10.68 8.36 10.68
CA GLU A 692 11.76 7.38 10.61
C GLU A 692 11.62 6.52 9.35
N VAL A 693 12.75 6.28 8.68
CA VAL A 693 12.86 5.49 7.44
C VAL A 693 13.86 4.38 7.73
N ASP A 694 13.37 3.15 7.87
CA ASP A 694 14.22 1.97 7.99
C ASP A 694 14.80 1.55 6.62
N ASP A 695 15.55 0.45 6.59
CA ASP A 695 16.21 -0.01 5.36
C ASP A 695 15.22 -0.55 4.32
N GLU A 696 14.07 -1.09 4.73
CA GLU A 696 13.04 -1.52 3.80
C GLU A 696 12.32 -0.33 3.17
N ASP A 697 12.00 0.68 3.97
CA ASP A 697 11.42 1.95 3.52
C ASP A 697 12.39 2.68 2.58
N LEU A 698 13.69 2.72 2.91
CA LEU A 698 14.71 3.30 2.04
C LEU A 698 14.78 2.56 0.69
N ASN A 699 14.85 1.23 0.69
CA ASN A 699 14.91 0.45 -0.55
C ASN A 699 13.62 0.57 -1.37
N SER A 700 12.47 0.73 -0.73
CA SER A 700 11.20 1.08 -1.40
C SER A 700 11.23 2.46 -2.04
N TYR A 701 11.71 3.46 -1.31
CA TYR A 701 11.85 4.83 -1.82
C TYR A 701 12.83 4.88 -3.00
N LEU A 702 13.99 4.25 -2.90
CA LEU A 702 14.98 4.21 -3.98
C LEU A 702 14.43 3.58 -5.26
N MET A 703 13.62 2.52 -5.14
CA MET A 703 13.00 1.87 -6.30
C MET A 703 11.84 2.69 -6.87
N TYR A 704 10.99 3.25 -5.99
CA TYR A 704 9.73 3.90 -6.36
C TYR A 704 9.40 5.13 -5.49
N PRO A 705 10.12 6.27 -5.62
CA PRO A 705 10.00 7.40 -4.69
C PRO A 705 8.57 7.90 -4.53
N LYS A 706 7.92 8.23 -5.66
CA LYS A 706 6.54 8.73 -5.68
C LYS A 706 5.54 7.72 -5.15
N VAL A 707 5.68 6.44 -5.51
CA VAL A 707 4.73 5.40 -5.10
C VAL A 707 4.81 5.16 -3.60
N PHE A 708 6.01 5.18 -3.04
CA PHE A 708 6.25 5.04 -1.62
C PHE A 708 5.66 6.22 -0.82
N VAL A 709 5.86 7.45 -1.29
CA VAL A 709 5.25 8.66 -0.67
C VAL A 709 3.73 8.60 -0.76
N ASP A 710 3.16 8.35 -1.95
CA ASP A 710 1.71 8.24 -2.15
C ASP A 710 1.10 7.09 -1.29
N TYR A 711 1.84 5.98 -1.10
CA TYR A 711 1.45 4.90 -0.18
C TYR A 711 1.43 5.38 1.27
N THR A 712 2.48 6.06 1.72
CA THR A 712 2.62 6.53 3.10
C THR A 712 1.54 7.53 3.47
N GLU A 713 1.22 8.45 2.57
CA GLU A 713 0.09 9.39 2.73
C GLU A 713 -1.25 8.67 2.86
N ARG A 714 -1.50 7.66 2.02
CA ARG A 714 -2.73 6.85 2.08
C ARG A 714 -2.79 6.01 3.34
N HIS A 715 -1.68 5.42 3.76
CA HIS A 715 -1.57 4.68 5.02
C HIS A 715 -1.83 5.59 6.23
N GLU A 716 -1.38 6.85 6.19
CA GLU A 716 -1.74 7.82 7.21
C GLU A 716 -3.23 8.16 7.22
N ARG A 717 -3.86 8.28 6.04
CA ARG A 717 -5.28 8.60 5.96
C ARG A 717 -6.18 7.44 6.40
N TYR A 718 -5.90 6.24 5.92
CA TYR A 718 -6.80 5.09 6.01
C TYR A 718 -6.32 4.00 6.97
N GLY A 719 -5.08 4.05 7.43
CA GLY A 719 -4.52 3.06 8.34
C GLY A 719 -4.25 1.71 7.64
N PRO A 720 -4.23 0.60 8.40
CA PRO A 720 -3.83 -0.71 7.89
C PRO A 720 -4.96 -1.40 7.11
N VAL A 721 -5.28 -0.89 5.92
CA VAL A 721 -6.31 -1.47 5.03
C VAL A 721 -5.98 -2.90 4.56
N ARG A 722 -4.72 -3.34 4.70
CA ARG A 722 -4.29 -4.73 4.48
C ARG A 722 -5.07 -5.74 5.33
N ALA A 723 -5.52 -5.33 6.53
CA ALA A 723 -6.25 -6.19 7.45
C ALA A 723 -7.70 -6.46 7.03
N LEU A 724 -8.24 -5.64 6.09
CA LEU A 724 -9.62 -5.80 5.62
C LEU A 724 -9.76 -7.07 4.77
N PRO A 725 -10.90 -7.79 4.88
CA PRO A 725 -11.26 -8.84 3.93
C PRO A 725 -11.25 -8.30 2.50
N THR A 726 -10.84 -9.12 1.52
CA THR A 726 -10.69 -8.71 0.13
C THR A 726 -11.96 -8.15 -0.48
N ARG A 727 -13.14 -8.75 -0.20
CA ARG A 727 -14.42 -8.17 -0.62
C ARG A 727 -14.66 -6.77 -0.03
N THR A 728 -14.39 -6.57 1.25
CA THR A 728 -14.55 -5.26 1.88
C THR A 728 -13.60 -4.22 1.31
N PHE A 729 -12.35 -4.62 1.02
CA PHE A 729 -11.35 -3.74 0.44
C PHE A 729 -11.80 -3.19 -0.92
N PHE A 730 -12.27 -4.05 -1.83
CA PHE A 730 -12.65 -3.63 -3.19
C PHE A 730 -14.10 -3.13 -3.32
N TYR A 731 -15.02 -3.56 -2.46
CA TYR A 731 -16.45 -3.35 -2.67
C TYR A 731 -17.19 -2.73 -1.49
N GLY A 732 -16.48 -2.42 -0.39
CA GLY A 732 -17.08 -1.79 0.79
C GLY A 732 -17.98 -2.74 1.57
N MET A 733 -19.04 -2.21 2.19
CA MET A 733 -19.99 -3.00 2.97
C MET A 733 -21.44 -2.68 2.58
N THR A 734 -22.34 -3.63 2.79
CA THR A 734 -23.79 -3.41 2.67
C THR A 734 -24.45 -3.21 4.05
N PRO A 735 -25.55 -2.44 4.18
CA PRO A 735 -26.25 -2.29 5.45
C PRO A 735 -26.65 -3.64 6.06
N GLY A 736 -26.36 -3.82 7.35
CA GLY A 736 -26.54 -5.07 8.08
C GLY A 736 -25.34 -6.02 8.03
N GLN A 737 -24.37 -5.81 7.12
CA GLN A 737 -23.16 -6.62 7.04
C GLN A 737 -22.26 -6.39 8.26
N GLU A 738 -21.64 -7.48 8.72
CA GLU A 738 -20.66 -7.48 9.81
C GLU A 738 -19.36 -8.13 9.33
N ILE A 739 -18.25 -7.56 9.74
CA ILE A 739 -16.91 -8.08 9.49
C ILE A 739 -16.07 -8.02 10.76
N THR A 740 -15.14 -8.97 10.84
CA THR A 740 -14.12 -9.05 11.89
C THR A 740 -12.76 -8.83 11.24
N THR A 741 -11.97 -7.90 11.77
CA THR A 741 -10.62 -7.62 11.24
C THR A 741 -9.61 -7.39 12.38
N GLU A 742 -8.47 -8.09 12.32
CA GLU A 742 -7.39 -7.92 13.28
C GLU A 742 -6.36 -6.92 12.74
N ILE A 743 -6.25 -5.76 13.41
CA ILE A 743 -5.39 -4.66 12.96
C ILE A 743 -3.98 -4.68 13.59
N ASP A 744 -3.79 -5.53 14.60
CA ASP A 744 -2.55 -5.82 15.35
C ASP A 744 -2.81 -7.13 16.13
N PRO A 745 -1.76 -7.88 16.50
CA PRO A 745 -1.89 -9.03 17.39
C PRO A 745 -2.74 -8.74 18.64
N GLY A 746 -3.86 -9.46 18.77
CA GLY A 746 -4.81 -9.34 19.89
C GLY A 746 -5.71 -8.10 19.84
N LYS A 747 -5.74 -7.34 18.74
CA LYS A 747 -6.60 -6.16 18.55
C LYS A 747 -7.54 -6.37 17.36
N THR A 748 -8.71 -6.90 17.67
CA THR A 748 -9.78 -7.15 16.71
C THR A 748 -10.79 -6.02 16.70
N LEU A 749 -11.24 -5.65 15.50
CA LEU A 749 -12.36 -4.75 15.25
C LEU A 749 -13.54 -5.57 14.73
N GLU A 750 -14.63 -5.57 15.48
CA GLU A 750 -15.95 -6.00 15.02
C GLU A 750 -16.67 -4.78 14.45
N ILE A 751 -16.89 -4.78 13.13
CA ILE A 751 -17.44 -3.67 12.39
C ILE A 751 -18.75 -4.12 11.76
N ARG A 752 -19.84 -3.44 12.10
CA ARG A 752 -21.14 -3.61 11.42
C ARG A 752 -21.55 -2.31 10.74
N LEU A 753 -21.89 -2.36 9.45
CA LEU A 753 -22.48 -1.22 8.77
C LEU A 753 -23.97 -1.17 9.09
N GLN A 754 -24.44 -0.11 9.75
CA GLN A 754 -25.84 0.03 10.15
C GLN A 754 -26.68 0.68 9.05
N ALA A 755 -26.22 1.81 8.50
CA ALA A 755 -26.94 2.56 7.49
C ALA A 755 -26.02 3.52 6.72
N ILE A 756 -26.46 3.92 5.52
CA ILE A 756 -25.84 4.96 4.71
C ILE A 756 -26.88 6.07 4.55
N GLY A 757 -26.53 7.31 4.91
CA GLY A 757 -27.41 8.46 4.76
C GLY A 757 -27.44 9.01 3.33
N GLU A 758 -28.33 9.97 3.09
CA GLU A 758 -28.34 10.73 1.83
C GLU A 758 -27.15 11.70 1.75
N THR A 759 -26.83 12.14 0.52
CA THR A 759 -25.82 13.19 0.31
C THR A 759 -26.39 14.53 0.75
N ASN A 760 -25.69 15.22 1.65
CA ASN A 760 -26.12 16.53 2.13
C ASN A 760 -25.75 17.65 1.14
N ALA A 761 -26.16 18.88 1.43
CA ALA A 761 -25.88 20.07 0.61
C ALA A 761 -24.38 20.36 0.41
N ASP A 762 -23.52 19.86 1.31
CA ASP A 762 -22.05 20.00 1.22
C ASP A 762 -21.40 18.87 0.39
N GLY A 763 -22.20 18.02 -0.26
CA GLY A 763 -21.71 16.87 -1.02
C GLY A 763 -21.16 15.74 -0.15
N GLN A 764 -21.49 15.68 1.15
CA GLN A 764 -21.01 14.67 2.11
C GLN A 764 -22.09 13.63 2.42
N VAL A 765 -21.67 12.39 2.63
CA VAL A 765 -22.51 11.27 3.07
C VAL A 765 -22.13 10.87 4.49
N LYS A 766 -23.14 10.67 5.34
CA LYS A 766 -22.96 10.08 6.67
C LYS A 766 -23.12 8.58 6.58
N VAL A 767 -22.10 7.84 6.99
CA VAL A 767 -22.11 6.38 7.06
C VAL A 767 -22.09 5.98 8.53
N PHE A 768 -23.06 5.17 8.95
CA PHE A 768 -23.29 4.78 10.33
C PHE A 768 -22.78 3.36 10.56
N PHE A 769 -21.78 3.22 11.42
CA PHE A 769 -21.21 1.94 11.82
C PHE A 769 -21.48 1.65 13.29
N GLU A 770 -21.43 0.38 13.65
CA GLU A 770 -21.15 -0.09 14.99
C GLU A 770 -19.73 -0.66 15.00
N LEU A 771 -18.88 -0.19 15.92
CA LEU A 771 -17.51 -0.63 16.11
C LEU A 771 -17.35 -1.15 17.54
N ASN A 772 -17.11 -2.45 17.71
CA ASN A 772 -17.00 -3.12 19.01
C ASN A 772 -18.19 -2.77 19.94
N GLY A 773 -19.42 -2.84 19.43
CA GLY A 773 -20.65 -2.51 20.17
C GLY A 773 -20.94 -1.02 20.32
N GLN A 774 -20.18 -0.12 19.70
CA GLN A 774 -20.36 1.33 19.83
C GLN A 774 -20.74 2.00 18.50
N PRO A 775 -21.74 2.89 18.48
CA PRO A 775 -22.08 3.63 17.29
C PRO A 775 -20.94 4.58 16.88
N ARG A 776 -20.70 4.68 15.58
CA ARG A 776 -19.73 5.55 14.92
C ARG A 776 -20.36 6.14 13.69
N VAL A 777 -20.14 7.43 13.48
CA VAL A 777 -20.59 8.13 12.28
C VAL A 777 -19.37 8.67 11.57
N ILE A 778 -19.18 8.22 10.34
CA ILE A 778 -18.12 8.67 9.45
C ILE A 778 -18.75 9.54 8.37
N ARG A 779 -18.06 10.61 7.99
CA ARG A 779 -18.44 11.48 6.87
C ARG A 779 -17.43 11.32 5.76
N VAL A 780 -17.92 11.06 4.55
CA VAL A 780 -17.09 10.99 3.33
C VAL A 780 -17.73 11.80 2.21
N PRO A 781 -16.93 12.45 1.35
CA PRO A 781 -17.47 13.13 0.17
C PRO A 781 -18.11 12.11 -0.78
N ASN A 782 -19.26 12.45 -1.36
CA ASN A 782 -19.81 11.74 -2.51
C ASN A 782 -19.16 12.30 -3.79
N ARG A 783 -18.17 11.60 -4.31
CA ARG A 783 -17.40 12.02 -5.49
C ARG A 783 -18.24 12.03 -6.78
N LEU A 784 -19.34 11.28 -6.82
CA LEU A 784 -20.24 11.23 -7.98
C LEU A 784 -21.10 12.51 -8.11
N ILE A 785 -21.38 13.18 -6.99
CA ILE A 785 -22.17 14.42 -6.95
C ILE A 785 -21.27 15.65 -6.81
N ALA A 786 -20.15 15.52 -6.08
CA ALA A 786 -19.18 16.61 -5.90
C ALA A 786 -18.53 17.07 -7.23
N SER A 787 -18.48 16.22 -8.26
CA SER A 787 -18.07 16.65 -9.61
C SER A 787 -19.10 17.54 -10.32
N GLU A 788 -20.39 17.46 -9.96
CA GLU A 788 -21.47 18.30 -10.50
C GLU A 788 -21.69 19.59 -9.71
N THR A 789 -21.16 19.70 -8.48
CA THR A 789 -21.39 20.84 -7.59
C THR A 789 -20.11 21.41 -7.00
N ILE A 790 -19.27 22.02 -7.84
CA ILE A 790 -18.45 23.14 -7.36
C ILE A 790 -19.33 24.38 -7.48
N SER A 791 -20.15 24.64 -6.44
CA SER A 791 -20.73 25.97 -6.27
C SER A 791 -19.58 26.94 -6.00
N ARG A 792 -19.14 27.64 -7.04
CA ARG A 792 -18.12 28.68 -6.88
C ARG A 792 -18.74 29.88 -6.19
N THR A 793 -17.97 30.50 -5.30
CA THR A 793 -18.31 31.78 -4.69
C THR A 793 -18.68 32.77 -5.79
N LYS A 794 -19.83 33.42 -5.68
CA LYS A 794 -20.25 34.44 -6.66
C LYS A 794 -19.61 35.78 -6.33
N ALA A 795 -19.25 36.55 -7.34
CA ALA A 795 -18.81 37.93 -7.17
C ALA A 795 -19.94 38.77 -6.55
N GLU A 796 -19.66 39.37 -5.40
CA GLU A 796 -20.59 40.29 -4.73
C GLU A 796 -20.97 41.48 -5.62
N GLN A 797 -22.27 41.72 -5.78
CA GLN A 797 -22.77 42.75 -6.67
C GLN A 797 -22.44 44.15 -6.13
N GLY A 798 -21.68 44.93 -6.92
CA GLY A 798 -21.23 46.28 -6.54
C GLY A 798 -19.91 46.32 -5.77
N ASN A 799 -19.33 45.16 -5.44
CA ASN A 799 -17.99 45.11 -4.87
C ASN A 799 -16.95 45.28 -5.98
N LEU A 800 -16.32 46.44 -6.00
CA LEU A 800 -15.31 46.78 -7.00
C LEU A 800 -14.08 45.86 -6.91
N LEU A 801 -13.80 45.21 -5.79
CA LEU A 801 -12.65 44.31 -5.65
C LEU A 801 -12.86 42.94 -6.28
N HIS A 802 -14.08 42.62 -6.72
CA HIS A 802 -14.41 41.32 -7.30
C HIS A 802 -14.54 41.37 -8.82
N VAL A 803 -13.89 40.43 -9.50
CA VAL A 803 -14.09 40.16 -10.92
C VAL A 803 -14.94 38.91 -11.06
N GLY A 804 -16.20 39.10 -11.47
CA GLY A 804 -17.12 38.01 -11.74
C GLY A 804 -17.12 37.55 -13.20
N ALA A 805 -17.47 36.29 -13.43
CA ALA A 805 -17.68 35.76 -14.77
C ALA A 805 -18.86 36.46 -15.46
N PRO A 806 -18.68 37.04 -16.64
CA PRO A 806 -19.77 37.75 -17.32
C PRO A 806 -20.83 36.80 -17.90
N MET A 807 -20.44 35.54 -18.16
CA MET A 807 -21.28 34.51 -18.77
C MET A 807 -20.75 33.10 -18.43
N PRO A 808 -21.57 32.05 -18.58
CA PRO A 808 -21.09 30.68 -18.43
C PRO A 808 -20.11 30.30 -19.55
N GLY A 809 -19.12 29.47 -19.23
CA GLY A 809 -18.08 29.05 -20.18
C GLY A 809 -17.00 28.18 -19.56
N VAL A 810 -15.85 28.07 -20.20
CA VAL A 810 -14.65 27.39 -19.70
C VAL A 810 -13.48 28.36 -19.67
N VAL A 811 -12.66 28.35 -18.63
CA VAL A 811 -11.43 29.16 -18.57
C VAL A 811 -10.39 28.57 -19.52
N ALA A 812 -10.04 29.27 -20.59
CA ALA A 812 -9.08 28.82 -21.58
C ALA A 812 -7.63 29.03 -21.10
N SER A 813 -7.34 30.17 -20.47
CA SER A 813 -6.04 30.46 -19.88
C SER A 813 -6.15 31.51 -18.76
N VAL A 814 -5.19 31.51 -17.84
CA VAL A 814 -5.05 32.49 -16.76
C VAL A 814 -3.72 33.20 -16.96
N ALA A 815 -3.73 34.53 -17.06
CA ALA A 815 -2.58 35.35 -17.41
C ALA A 815 -1.90 36.03 -16.20
N VAL A 816 -2.47 35.89 -14.99
CA VAL A 816 -2.01 36.54 -13.76
C VAL A 816 -1.88 35.56 -12.59
N THR A 817 -1.07 35.93 -11.61
CA THR A 817 -0.88 35.18 -10.36
C THR A 817 -1.25 36.04 -9.14
N ALA A 818 -1.48 35.40 -7.99
CA ALA A 818 -1.70 36.12 -6.74
C ALA A 818 -0.50 37.02 -6.40
N GLU A 819 -0.75 38.15 -5.73
CA GLU A 819 0.24 39.18 -5.37
C GLU A 819 0.80 40.02 -6.54
N GLN A 820 0.42 39.73 -7.79
CA GLN A 820 0.87 40.48 -8.97
C GLN A 820 0.19 41.86 -9.07
N GLU A 821 0.95 42.91 -9.39
CA GLU A 821 0.40 44.22 -9.76
C GLU A 821 -0.04 44.24 -11.22
N VAL A 822 -1.24 44.76 -11.48
CA VAL A 822 -1.82 44.89 -12.83
C VAL A 822 -2.29 46.32 -13.08
N LYS A 823 -2.14 46.78 -14.32
CA LYS A 823 -2.63 48.10 -14.77
C LYS A 823 -3.95 47.96 -15.50
N LYS A 824 -4.71 49.05 -15.55
CA LYS A 824 -5.94 49.13 -16.33
C LYS A 824 -5.69 48.73 -17.79
N GLY A 825 -6.42 47.72 -18.25
CA GLY A 825 -6.32 47.15 -19.60
C GLY A 825 -5.51 45.86 -19.70
N ASP A 826 -4.75 45.49 -18.67
CA ASP A 826 -3.99 44.24 -18.67
C ASP A 826 -4.92 43.03 -18.71
N LEU A 827 -4.52 41.99 -19.47
CA LEU A 827 -5.27 40.75 -19.57
C LEU A 827 -5.15 39.95 -18.28
N LEU A 828 -6.28 39.55 -17.71
CA LEU A 828 -6.34 38.75 -16.49
C LEU A 828 -6.47 37.26 -16.80
N LEU A 829 -7.44 36.90 -17.64
CA LEU A 829 -7.70 35.53 -18.08
C LEU A 829 -8.54 35.53 -19.35
N THR A 830 -8.59 34.39 -20.04
CA THR A 830 -9.44 34.18 -21.23
C THR A 830 -10.49 33.12 -20.93
N ILE A 831 -11.74 33.39 -21.30
CA ILE A 831 -12.84 32.42 -21.22
C ILE A 831 -13.28 32.02 -22.62
N GLU A 832 -13.58 30.74 -22.81
CA GLU A 832 -14.21 30.21 -24.01
C GLU A 832 -15.69 29.94 -23.72
N ALA A 833 -16.57 30.57 -24.50
CA ALA A 833 -18.00 30.29 -24.45
C ALA A 833 -18.52 30.20 -25.89
N MET A 834 -19.28 29.14 -26.20
CA MET A 834 -19.85 28.92 -27.53
C MET A 834 -18.81 28.95 -28.68
N LYS A 835 -17.61 28.38 -28.46
CA LYS A 835 -16.46 28.35 -29.40
C LYS A 835 -15.87 29.73 -29.72
N MET A 836 -16.14 30.73 -28.88
CA MET A 836 -15.61 32.08 -28.97
C MET A 836 -14.78 32.37 -27.72
N GLU A 837 -13.54 32.82 -27.91
CA GLU A 837 -12.67 33.26 -26.82
C GLU A 837 -12.91 34.74 -26.49
N THR A 838 -13.03 35.05 -25.20
CA THR A 838 -13.20 36.41 -24.67
C THR A 838 -12.15 36.67 -23.59
N GLY A 839 -11.32 37.69 -23.77
CA GLY A 839 -10.38 38.16 -22.76
C GLY A 839 -11.07 39.01 -21.69
N ILE A 840 -10.79 38.70 -20.42
CA ILE A 840 -11.20 39.52 -19.27
C ILE A 840 -10.02 40.39 -18.87
N HIS A 841 -10.22 41.71 -18.84
CA HIS A 841 -9.17 42.69 -18.60
C HIS A 841 -9.36 43.45 -17.28
N ALA A 842 -8.28 43.94 -16.70
CA ALA A 842 -8.31 44.76 -15.50
C ALA A 842 -8.98 46.12 -15.78
N GLU A 843 -9.99 46.49 -15.00
CA GLU A 843 -10.71 47.76 -15.18
C GLU A 843 -10.00 48.96 -14.51
N ARG A 844 -9.00 48.69 -13.68
CA ARG A 844 -8.21 49.69 -12.93
C ARG A 844 -6.82 49.15 -12.57
N ASP A 845 -5.97 50.05 -12.11
CA ASP A 845 -4.69 49.70 -11.50
C ASP A 845 -4.93 49.09 -10.11
N CYS A 846 -4.45 47.88 -9.85
CA CYS A 846 -4.67 47.16 -8.60
C CYS A 846 -3.67 45.99 -8.41
N GLN A 847 -3.64 45.41 -7.21
CA GLN A 847 -2.87 44.20 -6.92
C GLN A 847 -3.83 43.01 -6.76
N ILE A 848 -3.48 41.86 -7.34
CA ILE A 848 -4.26 40.62 -7.23
C ILE A 848 -4.13 40.05 -5.80
N SER A 849 -5.25 39.85 -5.12
CA SER A 849 -5.33 39.14 -3.83
C SER A 849 -5.33 37.63 -4.06
N ALA A 850 -6.27 37.15 -4.90
CA ALA A 850 -6.43 35.73 -5.17
C ALA A 850 -6.98 35.48 -6.58
N VAL A 851 -6.60 34.33 -7.14
CA VAL A 851 -7.16 33.80 -8.38
C VAL A 851 -7.94 32.53 -8.03
N HIS A 852 -9.24 32.50 -8.30
CA HIS A 852 -10.16 31.45 -7.86
C HIS A 852 -10.43 30.38 -8.93
N VAL A 853 -9.78 30.47 -10.09
CA VAL A 853 -10.00 29.60 -11.25
C VAL A 853 -8.70 29.13 -11.88
N GLN A 854 -8.75 28.01 -12.61
CA GLN A 854 -7.61 27.38 -13.28
C GLN A 854 -7.98 27.11 -14.77
N PRO A 855 -7.02 26.99 -15.69
CA PRO A 855 -7.31 26.57 -17.07
C PRO A 855 -8.08 25.25 -17.11
N GLY A 856 -9.10 25.16 -17.96
CA GLY A 856 -10.02 24.03 -18.05
C GLY A 856 -11.20 24.05 -17.07
N ALA A 857 -11.26 25.00 -16.13
CA ALA A 857 -12.38 25.12 -15.20
C ALA A 857 -13.65 25.61 -15.91
N GLN A 858 -14.76 24.87 -15.79
CA GLN A 858 -16.10 25.37 -16.18
C GLN A 858 -16.51 26.49 -15.22
N ILE A 859 -17.16 27.55 -15.70
CA ILE A 859 -17.63 28.67 -14.87
C ILE A 859 -19.08 29.00 -15.22
N ASP A 860 -19.84 29.44 -14.23
CA ASP A 860 -21.18 30.00 -14.41
C ASP A 860 -21.15 31.52 -14.39
N ALA A 861 -22.19 32.16 -14.91
CA ALA A 861 -22.37 33.60 -14.77
C ALA A 861 -22.27 34.02 -13.30
N LYS A 862 -21.52 35.11 -13.06
CA LYS A 862 -21.21 35.72 -11.76
C LYS A 862 -20.29 34.91 -10.85
N ASP A 863 -19.72 33.79 -11.27
CA ASP A 863 -18.66 33.13 -10.48
C ASP A 863 -17.50 34.11 -10.24
N LEU A 864 -16.99 34.18 -9.01
CA LEU A 864 -15.82 34.97 -8.67
C LEU A 864 -14.60 34.35 -9.33
N LEU A 865 -13.94 35.12 -10.19
CA LEU A 865 -12.77 34.69 -10.94
C LEU A 865 -11.48 35.18 -10.26
N ILE A 866 -11.44 36.46 -9.93
CA ILE A 866 -10.29 37.15 -9.34
C ILE A 866 -10.76 38.12 -8.26
N GLU A 867 -10.00 38.20 -7.18
CA GLU A 867 -10.16 39.18 -6.11
C GLU A 867 -8.96 40.14 -6.11
N PHE A 868 -9.22 41.44 -6.02
CA PHE A 868 -8.20 42.49 -5.86
C PHE A 868 -8.02 42.86 -4.38
N LYS A 869 -6.82 43.31 -4.01
CA LYS A 869 -6.58 43.87 -2.67
C LYS A 869 -7.27 45.24 -2.51
N SER A 870 -7.74 45.49 -1.29
CA SER A 870 -8.39 46.73 -0.87
C SER A 870 -7.45 47.94 -0.89
#